data_AF-A0A949I861-F1
#
_entry.id   AF-A0A949I861-F1
#
_cell.length_a   1.000
_cell.length_b   1.000
_cell.length_c   1.000
_cell.angle_alpha   90.00
_cell.angle_beta   90.00
_cell.angle_gamma   90.00
#
_symmetry.space_group_name_H-M   'P 1'
#
loop_
_entity.id
_entity.type
_entity.pdbx_description
1 polymer ?
#
loop_
_entity_poly.entity_id
_entity_poly.type
_entity_poly.pdbx_seq_one_letter_code
_entity_poly.pdbx_strand_id
1 'polypeptide(L)'
;MTTIGQLPLAASVSDNDEIAIFQNGQTLSATRAQMLAGVQTTLAVPQNTLLGGVEPGTAAPVPITIGANLALSGSTLSAAAAPFEIPLLPTGNVPSAGDIVPLGQGGQNNGVSYANFVAGLGSVSGAPGGGLTAMAQGGAVTRTISALAGNAVSIEDFGAVGDGVTDDSAALLAAIGTGQPVRLGAKTYAIAGECDISGTACSLVGIPGLSVLKRSAQSKIGSASTPAWINIASTNFSAEGVIFDANASITAGTLAVAIQASCTKSQIFRCVFKNAMGGGNGNGLTYLASDPSATDHHIESCEFAFNTNSGLMVFAVDGLSVTNCQAHDNSINGIYADSRDPAFTQKVRALHIMGNSCWNNAQVGILIGNFVSNNVFTQPFLYGNGNPDILGAVVSGNNCYENGIYGIYISGRNILVSGNLCTNNSTKVGFGAGILCDTGYCEISGNMITGATAFGIDCGGSIYTNVENNYIDGAHIGLNIGGGQYCTARSNFIQDSIGAGITVQNVESNGTGDNFGLACVGLSIIGNWINYSGSVVGILIRDGAQNIRVEDNILVANTGANLTTALSAYTDSIIVRRNILNYTTRWAVNPAMVNGVYTLIVPDIADAASISQASSPVASIMTTQAVQAAGSVTFIKVTNGGAAYTTATVTINGAGSGAAASAWIYGGKIIGIQMSGFGSGYGPGTSVTITGDGAGATAVAQVGLPSWQGKELTIDCLAEVTFAAAGSSPTQANWTGAPITVPAGASIDWIGSGGSGWRAARFSQSDYVSPNGDGSVTLKTQSGDVSVHPAGNGGLRLISDTESTGALELIGRGSPLNVVSAPAGSTFRNLNGGIGTTFWVKQSGAGSANWAAVA
;
A
#
# COMPACT_ATOMS: atom_id res chain seq x y z
N MET A 1 82.07 75.57 84.95
CA MET A 1 81.98 74.39 84.06
C MET A 1 80.54 73.97 83.96
N THR A 2 80.15 73.47 82.79
CA THR A 2 78.80 73.24 82.23
C THR A 2 77.81 72.59 83.21
N THR A 3 76.58 73.11 83.32
CA THR A 3 75.48 72.46 84.06
C THR A 3 74.94 71.28 83.25
N ILE A 4 74.32 70.29 83.90
CA ILE A 4 73.91 69.02 83.25
C ILE A 4 72.96 69.23 82.03
N GLY A 5 72.21 70.33 82.01
CA GLY A 5 71.35 70.73 80.87
C GLY A 5 72.10 71.34 79.67
N GLN A 6 73.42 71.47 79.75
CA GLN A 6 74.30 72.00 78.69
C GLN A 6 75.13 70.90 78.02
N LEU A 7 74.94 69.63 78.39
CA LEU A 7 75.55 68.49 77.71
C LEU A 7 74.72 68.06 76.49
N PRO A 8 75.36 67.63 75.38
CA PRO A 8 74.65 67.09 74.22
C PRO A 8 73.81 65.85 74.60
N LEU A 9 72.62 65.72 74.01
CA LEU A 9 71.81 64.50 74.13
C LEU A 9 72.55 63.32 73.47
N ALA A 10 72.70 62.21 74.20
CA ALA A 10 73.24 60.98 73.63
C ALA A 10 72.28 60.40 72.58
N ALA A 11 72.80 60.05 71.41
CA ALA A 11 72.01 59.49 70.29
C ALA A 11 71.53 58.05 70.56
N SER A 12 72.25 57.29 71.40
CA SER A 12 71.85 56.01 71.97
C SER A 12 72.65 55.80 73.25
N VAL A 13 72.10 55.09 74.25
CA VAL A 13 72.81 54.77 75.50
C VAL A 13 72.94 53.26 75.65
N SER A 14 74.16 52.74 75.69
CA SER A 14 74.47 51.32 75.95
C SER A 14 74.52 51.04 77.47
N ASP A 15 74.46 49.76 77.83
CA ASP A 15 74.52 49.33 79.24
C ASP A 15 75.89 49.58 79.90
N ASN A 16 76.93 49.85 79.10
CA ASN A 16 78.27 50.18 79.57
C ASN A 16 78.57 51.69 79.59
N ASP A 17 77.60 52.53 79.21
CA ASP A 17 77.82 53.98 79.19
C ASP A 17 77.82 54.52 80.62
N GLU A 18 78.84 55.30 80.96
CA GLU A 18 79.05 55.86 82.30
C GLU A 18 78.41 57.25 82.46
N ILE A 19 77.65 57.42 83.54
CA ILE A 19 77.02 58.68 83.94
C ILE A 19 77.68 59.16 85.23
N ALA A 20 78.01 60.45 85.30
CA ALA A 20 78.53 61.06 86.51
C ALA A 20 77.41 61.23 87.55
N ILE A 21 77.64 60.70 88.75
CA ILE A 21 76.76 60.82 89.93
C ILE A 21 77.52 61.50 91.06
N PHE A 22 76.83 62.21 91.95
CA PHE A 22 77.45 62.89 93.09
C PHE A 22 77.00 62.27 94.40
N GLN A 23 77.93 61.74 95.20
CA GLN A 23 77.64 61.07 96.47
C GLN A 23 78.76 61.33 97.49
N ASN A 24 78.40 61.58 98.74
CA ASN A 24 79.33 61.81 99.86
C ASN A 24 80.41 62.89 99.60
N GLY A 25 80.05 63.93 98.86
CA GLY A 25 80.95 65.06 98.58
C GLY A 25 81.96 64.82 97.45
N GLN A 26 81.85 63.71 96.70
CA GLN A 26 82.65 63.44 95.50
C GLN A 26 81.77 63.09 94.29
N THR A 27 82.29 63.38 93.09
CA THR A 27 81.71 62.92 91.83
C THR A 27 82.30 61.56 91.49
N LEU A 28 81.43 60.57 91.23
CA LEU A 28 81.76 59.20 90.83
C LEU A 28 81.12 58.89 89.47
N SER A 29 81.58 57.87 88.75
CA SER A 29 80.87 57.35 87.57
C SER A 29 80.14 56.05 87.90
N ALA A 30 78.94 55.88 87.34
CA ALA A 30 78.16 54.63 87.39
C ALA A 30 77.64 54.30 85.99
N THR A 31 77.62 53.02 85.62
CA THR A 31 77.09 52.61 84.31
C THR A 31 75.56 52.61 84.30
N ARG A 32 74.97 52.76 83.12
CA ARG A 32 73.51 52.63 82.94
C ARG A 32 72.97 51.29 83.49
N ALA A 33 73.70 50.19 83.31
CA ALA A 33 73.34 48.88 83.86
C ALA A 33 73.34 48.85 85.40
N GLN A 34 74.29 49.54 86.04
CA GLN A 34 74.35 49.64 87.50
C GLN A 34 73.19 50.44 88.08
N MET A 35 72.68 51.45 87.36
CA MET A 35 71.49 52.20 87.77
C MET A 35 70.17 51.46 87.53
N LEU A 36 70.11 50.57 86.52
CA LEU A 36 68.90 49.84 86.13
C LEU A 36 68.74 48.45 86.77
N ALA A 37 69.74 47.97 87.52
CA ALA A 37 69.72 46.67 88.19
C ALA A 37 68.61 46.48 89.25
N GLY A 38 67.79 47.51 89.52
CA GLY A 38 66.64 47.48 90.43
C GLY A 38 65.29 47.86 89.82
N VAL A 39 65.14 47.95 88.49
CA VAL A 39 63.88 48.41 87.85
C VAL A 39 63.19 47.27 87.06
N GLN A 40 62.01 46.87 87.51
CA GLN A 40 61.24 45.70 87.04
C GLN A 40 60.44 46.00 85.75
N THR A 41 60.55 45.13 84.73
CA THR A 41 59.94 45.31 83.38
C THR A 41 58.59 44.58 83.17
N THR A 42 57.91 44.18 84.25
CA THR A 42 56.60 43.52 84.21
C THR A 42 55.66 44.06 85.30
N LEU A 43 54.38 44.24 84.97
CA LEU A 43 53.34 44.55 85.96
C LEU A 43 52.87 43.24 86.62
N ALA A 44 53.45 42.92 87.78
CA ALA A 44 52.97 41.85 88.63
C ALA A 44 51.82 42.38 89.50
N VAL A 45 50.62 41.83 89.35
CA VAL A 45 49.51 42.10 90.26
C VAL A 45 49.54 41.04 91.37
N PRO A 46 49.61 41.40 92.66
CA PRO A 46 49.68 40.45 93.76
C PRO A 46 48.43 39.57 93.86
N GLN A 47 48.62 38.34 94.33
CA GLN A 47 47.52 37.47 94.73
C GLN A 47 46.61 38.22 95.73
N ASN A 48 45.30 38.25 95.46
CA ASN A 48 44.22 38.96 96.18
C ASN A 48 43.93 40.43 95.81
N THR A 49 44.28 40.92 94.62
CA THR A 49 43.81 42.25 94.16
C THR A 49 42.91 42.13 92.94
N LEU A 50 41.60 42.05 93.19
CA LEU A 50 40.57 42.01 92.14
C LEU A 50 40.19 43.43 91.72
N LEU A 51 40.06 43.64 90.41
CA LEU A 51 39.52 44.84 89.77
C LEU A 51 38.02 44.95 90.11
N GLY A 52 37.65 45.86 91.02
CA GLY A 52 36.24 46.15 91.32
C GLY A 52 36.09 47.42 92.14
N GLY A 53 35.34 48.39 91.59
CA GLY A 53 34.67 49.50 92.27
C GLY A 53 35.51 50.37 93.22
N VAL A 54 35.86 51.58 92.79
CA VAL A 54 36.49 52.61 93.65
C VAL A 54 35.45 53.40 94.44
N GLU A 55 34.73 52.77 95.38
CA GLU A 55 34.10 53.51 96.50
C GLU A 55 34.10 52.68 97.80
N PRO A 56 34.31 53.31 98.98
CA PRO A 56 34.34 52.62 100.26
C PRO A 56 32.93 52.27 100.74
N GLY A 57 32.44 51.08 100.42
CA GLY A 57 31.16 50.56 100.92
C GLY A 57 31.17 49.03 101.02
N THR A 58 30.61 48.49 102.10
CA THR A 58 30.59 47.07 102.50
C THR A 58 29.68 46.16 101.62
N ALA A 59 29.67 46.33 100.30
CA ALA A 59 28.91 45.47 99.40
C ALA A 59 29.75 44.27 98.92
N ALA A 60 29.11 43.10 98.82
CA ALA A 60 29.76 41.86 98.35
C ALA A 60 30.22 41.99 96.88
N PRO A 61 31.34 41.35 96.47
CA PRO A 61 31.87 41.43 95.11
C PRO A 61 30.87 40.95 94.04
N VAL A 62 30.76 41.68 92.92
CA VAL A 62 29.94 41.32 91.75
C VAL A 62 30.84 40.66 90.69
N PRO A 63 30.45 39.53 90.07
CA PRO A 63 31.26 38.87 89.02
C PRO A 63 31.44 39.75 87.77
N ILE A 64 32.67 39.83 87.24
CA ILE A 64 32.97 40.40 85.92
C ILE A 64 33.04 39.25 84.91
N THR A 65 32.16 39.26 83.91
CA THR A 65 32.22 38.33 82.77
C THR A 65 33.13 38.91 81.68
N ILE A 66 34.19 38.19 81.31
CA ILE A 66 35.02 38.53 80.13
C ILE A 66 34.38 37.97 78.86
N GLY A 67 34.55 38.65 77.72
CA GLY A 67 33.98 38.22 76.44
C GLY A 67 34.56 36.88 75.96
N ALA A 68 33.75 36.08 75.26
CA ALA A 68 34.01 34.66 74.96
C ALA A 68 35.35 34.34 74.24
N ASN A 69 35.97 35.33 73.58
CA ASN A 69 37.24 35.15 72.86
C ASN A 69 38.49 35.47 73.69
N LEU A 70 38.32 35.73 74.99
CA LEU A 70 39.40 36.00 75.93
C LEU A 70 39.44 34.89 76.98
N ALA A 71 40.56 34.18 77.05
CA ALA A 71 40.80 33.18 78.09
C ALA A 71 41.63 33.82 79.21
N LEU A 72 41.13 33.71 80.45
CA LEU A 72 41.87 34.07 81.65
C LEU A 72 42.30 32.78 82.35
N SER A 73 43.61 32.49 82.34
CA SER A 73 44.20 31.37 83.06
C SER A 73 45.29 31.90 83.98
N GLY A 74 45.08 31.74 85.29
CA GLY A 74 45.90 32.40 86.30
C GLY A 74 45.85 33.93 86.13
N SER A 75 47.02 34.54 85.91
CA SER A 75 47.19 36.00 85.79
C SER A 75 47.30 36.50 84.34
N THR A 76 47.08 35.64 83.35
CA THR A 76 47.29 35.97 81.92
C THR A 76 45.96 36.06 81.20
N LEU A 77 45.66 37.23 80.63
CA LEU A 77 44.58 37.44 79.67
C LEU A 77 45.14 37.29 78.25
N SER A 78 44.70 36.29 77.50
CA SER A 78 45.17 36.03 76.13
C SER A 78 44.02 35.97 75.14
N ALA A 79 44.25 36.49 73.93
CA ALA A 79 43.38 36.21 72.79
C ALA A 79 43.70 34.79 72.31
N ALA A 80 42.70 33.91 72.26
CA ALA A 80 42.88 32.62 71.62
C ALA A 80 43.17 32.88 70.12
N ALA A 81 44.32 32.40 69.63
CA ALA A 81 44.54 32.33 68.19
C ALA A 81 43.41 31.49 67.56
N ALA A 82 43.04 31.84 66.34
CA ALA A 82 42.00 31.20 65.53
C ALA A 82 41.86 29.68 65.80
N PRO A 83 40.61 29.16 65.83
CA PRO A 83 39.49 29.68 65.06
C PRO A 83 38.62 30.68 65.83
N PHE A 84 38.18 31.72 65.12
CA PHE A 84 37.02 32.51 65.50
C PHE A 84 35.87 31.57 65.88
N GLU A 85 35.14 31.87 66.95
CA GLU A 85 33.87 31.21 67.22
C GLU A 85 32.86 31.63 66.15
N ILE A 86 32.89 30.95 64.99
CA ILE A 86 31.95 31.08 63.87
C ILE A 86 30.47 31.07 64.34
N PRO A 87 30.07 30.33 65.40
CA PRO A 87 28.69 30.35 65.88
C PRO A 87 28.18 31.68 66.43
N LEU A 88 29.05 32.65 66.72
CA LEU A 88 28.66 33.93 67.37
C LEU A 88 28.56 35.12 66.40
N LEU A 89 28.75 34.90 65.08
CA LEU A 89 28.66 35.98 64.10
C LEU A 89 27.18 36.33 63.79
N PRO A 90 26.86 37.62 63.56
CA PRO A 90 25.54 38.01 63.09
C PRO A 90 25.24 37.40 61.72
N THR A 91 23.96 37.19 61.41
CA THR A 91 23.52 36.73 60.08
C THR A 91 24.00 37.69 58.99
N GLY A 92 24.73 37.18 58.01
CA GLY A 92 25.23 37.98 56.87
C GLY A 92 24.19 38.19 55.77
N ASN A 93 24.41 39.20 54.92
CA ASN A 93 23.66 39.43 53.69
C ASN A 93 24.24 38.61 52.51
N VAL A 94 23.49 38.50 51.41
CA VAL A 94 24.01 37.92 50.15
C VAL A 94 25.18 38.77 49.64
N PRO A 95 26.36 38.18 49.37
CA PRO A 95 27.52 38.96 48.95
C PRO A 95 27.34 39.63 47.58
N SER A 96 27.78 40.89 47.47
CA SER A 96 27.97 41.59 46.19
C SER A 96 29.24 41.11 45.48
N ALA A 97 29.36 41.35 44.18
CA ALA A 97 30.54 40.97 43.40
C ALA A 97 31.87 41.51 43.96
N GLY A 98 31.84 42.67 44.64
CA GLY A 98 33.00 43.32 45.24
C GLY A 98 33.30 42.90 46.68
N ASP A 99 32.42 42.14 47.33
CA ASP A 99 32.58 41.75 48.73
C ASP A 99 33.78 40.81 48.89
N ILE A 100 34.52 40.92 49.99
CA ILE A 100 35.75 40.15 50.19
C ILE A 100 35.47 38.85 50.95
N VAL A 101 35.88 37.74 50.37
CA VAL A 101 35.93 36.40 50.96
C VAL A 101 37.33 36.19 51.56
N PRO A 102 37.47 36.05 52.88
CA PRO A 102 38.76 35.74 53.51
C PRO A 102 39.11 34.26 53.29
N LEU A 103 40.34 34.00 52.82
CA LEU A 103 40.88 32.67 52.56
C LEU A 103 42.29 32.53 53.17
N GLY A 104 42.55 31.39 53.81
CA GLY A 104 43.92 31.01 54.17
C GLY A 104 44.68 30.51 52.95
N GLN A 105 45.75 31.18 52.54
CA GLN A 105 46.60 30.75 51.42
C GLN A 105 48.08 30.89 51.81
N GLY A 106 48.87 29.83 51.61
CA GLY A 106 50.32 29.86 51.87
C GLY A 106 50.72 30.22 53.30
N GLY A 107 49.86 29.94 54.30
CA GLY A 107 50.09 30.30 55.70
C GLY A 107 49.75 31.76 56.07
N GLN A 108 49.11 32.52 55.16
CA GLN A 108 48.64 33.89 55.36
C GLN A 108 47.12 33.99 55.13
N ASN A 109 46.50 35.04 55.66
CA ASN A 109 45.09 35.37 55.40
C ASN A 109 44.99 36.36 54.25
N ASN A 110 44.41 35.92 53.13
CA ASN A 110 44.23 36.72 51.91
C ASN A 110 42.75 36.98 51.68
N GLY A 111 42.40 38.19 51.22
CA GLY A 111 41.05 38.52 50.78
C GLY A 111 40.91 38.42 49.27
N VAL A 112 39.92 37.69 48.77
CA VAL A 112 39.54 37.68 47.34
C VAL A 112 38.13 38.23 47.17
N SER A 113 37.85 38.95 46.09
CA SER A 113 36.46 39.38 45.84
C SER A 113 35.56 38.18 45.60
N TYR A 114 34.28 38.29 45.93
CA TYR A 114 33.28 37.25 45.73
C TYR A 114 33.20 36.86 44.24
N ALA A 115 33.32 37.83 43.33
CA ALA A 115 33.41 37.55 41.89
C ALA A 115 34.64 36.69 41.52
N ASN A 116 35.82 37.01 42.06
CA ASN A 116 37.04 36.24 41.80
C ASN A 116 36.99 34.85 42.46
N PHE A 117 36.40 34.75 43.64
CA PHE A 117 36.18 33.50 44.35
C PHE A 117 35.29 32.55 43.52
N VAL A 118 34.15 33.04 43.04
CA VAL A 118 33.23 32.25 42.20
C VAL A 118 33.85 31.94 40.83
N ALA A 119 34.58 32.87 40.22
CA ALA A 119 35.28 32.63 38.97
C ALA A 119 36.37 31.54 39.09
N GLY A 120 37.08 31.51 40.23
CA GLY A 120 38.07 30.48 40.54
C GLY A 120 37.47 29.10 40.80
N LEU A 121 36.23 29.04 41.30
CA LEU A 121 35.54 27.79 41.62
C LEU A 121 35.37 26.87 40.39
N GLY A 122 35.24 27.44 39.19
CA GLY A 122 35.17 26.68 37.93
C GLY A 122 36.47 25.95 37.56
N SER A 123 37.60 26.31 38.17
CA SER A 123 38.91 25.65 37.98
C SER A 123 39.20 24.55 39.01
N VAL A 124 38.31 24.38 40.00
CA VAL A 124 38.43 23.35 41.03
C VAL A 124 37.91 22.04 40.46
N SER A 125 38.82 21.10 40.18
CA SER A 125 38.48 19.75 39.73
C SER A 125 37.51 19.08 40.71
N GLY A 126 36.38 18.57 40.20
CA GLY A 126 35.38 17.84 40.98
C GLY A 126 34.32 18.70 41.70
N ALA A 127 34.28 20.01 41.48
CA ALA A 127 33.21 20.85 42.04
C ALA A 127 31.83 20.47 41.46
N PRO A 128 30.81 20.12 42.27
CA PRO A 128 29.51 19.68 41.78
C PRO A 128 28.66 20.85 41.26
N GLY A 129 28.79 21.16 39.96
CA GLY A 129 28.05 22.25 39.31
C GLY A 129 26.55 21.97 39.06
N GLY A 130 26.09 20.72 39.20
CA GLY A 130 24.73 20.32 38.84
C GLY A 130 23.62 21.07 39.59
N GLY A 131 23.86 21.50 40.83
CA GLY A 131 22.90 22.26 41.64
C GLY A 131 22.83 23.76 41.33
N LEU A 132 23.77 24.29 40.54
CA LEU A 132 23.71 25.67 40.08
C LEU A 132 22.48 25.87 39.21
N THR A 133 21.85 27.03 39.32
CA THR A 133 20.69 27.36 38.49
C THR A 133 21.10 28.21 37.30
N ALA A 134 20.50 27.93 36.16
CA ALA A 134 20.66 28.66 34.92
C ALA A 134 19.31 28.73 34.18
N MET A 135 19.13 29.79 33.42
CA MET A 135 18.04 29.90 32.45
C MET A 135 18.64 29.63 31.08
N ALA A 136 18.14 28.61 30.38
CA ALA A 136 18.56 28.37 28.99
C ALA A 136 18.30 29.64 28.17
N GLN A 137 19.21 29.99 27.26
CA GLN A 137 19.04 31.17 26.41
C GLN A 137 17.73 31.06 25.62
N GLY A 138 16.87 32.08 25.74
CA GLY A 138 15.52 32.07 25.16
C GLY A 138 14.45 31.36 26.00
N GLY A 139 14.81 30.73 27.12
CA GLY A 139 13.88 30.17 28.09
C GLY A 139 13.29 31.23 29.02
N ALA A 140 12.15 30.91 29.63
CA ALA A 140 11.46 31.77 30.59
C ALA A 140 11.53 31.27 32.05
N VAL A 141 12.15 30.10 32.27
CA VAL A 141 12.17 29.42 33.56
C VAL A 141 13.60 29.04 33.93
N THR A 142 14.05 29.52 35.07
CA THR A 142 15.32 29.12 35.69
C THR A 142 15.22 27.68 36.21
N ARG A 143 16.19 26.84 35.88
CA ARG A 143 16.30 25.44 36.28
C ARG A 143 17.70 25.14 36.78
N THR A 144 17.91 24.01 37.44
CA THR A 144 19.29 23.58 37.73
C THR A 144 20.01 23.16 36.44
N ILE A 145 21.33 23.29 36.38
CA ILE A 145 22.15 22.81 35.26
C ILE A 145 21.96 21.29 35.10
N SER A 146 21.87 20.53 36.20
CA SER A 146 21.57 19.09 36.13
C SER A 146 20.24 18.81 35.46
N ALA A 147 19.19 19.58 35.77
CA ALA A 147 17.90 19.43 35.11
C ALA A 147 18.02 19.77 33.63
N LEU A 148 18.71 20.86 33.26
CA LEU A 148 18.87 21.25 31.86
C LEU A 148 19.65 20.20 31.04
N ALA A 149 20.75 19.68 31.57
CA ALA A 149 21.52 18.59 30.98
C ALA A 149 20.72 17.29 30.91
N GLY A 150 19.83 17.05 31.87
CA GLY A 150 18.96 15.88 31.90
C GLY A 150 17.81 15.89 30.88
N ASN A 151 17.62 16.95 30.07
CA ASN A 151 16.59 16.94 29.01
C ASN A 151 16.87 15.89 27.92
N ALA A 152 18.13 15.51 27.74
CA ALA A 152 18.58 14.42 26.89
C ALA A 152 20.02 14.07 27.28
N VAL A 153 20.32 12.79 27.43
CA VAL A 153 21.65 12.32 27.87
C VAL A 153 22.43 11.77 26.69
N SER A 154 23.75 11.94 26.65
CA SER A 154 24.58 11.29 25.63
C SER A 154 24.96 9.89 26.07
N ILE A 155 25.14 8.97 25.13
CA ILE A 155 25.67 7.63 25.46
C ILE A 155 27.09 7.71 26.04
N GLU A 156 27.88 8.72 25.65
CA GLU A 156 29.22 8.98 26.18
C GLU A 156 29.24 9.31 27.68
N ASP A 157 28.17 9.91 28.21
CA ASP A 157 28.04 10.18 29.65
C ASP A 157 28.04 8.88 30.49
N PHE A 158 27.79 7.74 29.85
CA PHE A 158 27.79 6.40 30.45
C PHE A 158 29.01 5.56 30.05
N GLY A 159 30.03 6.18 29.46
CA GLY A 159 31.31 5.55 29.16
C GLY A 159 31.41 4.92 27.78
N ALA A 160 30.47 5.19 26.86
CA ALA A 160 30.64 4.78 25.47
C ALA A 160 31.84 5.47 24.82
N VAL A 161 32.64 4.71 24.09
CA VAL A 161 33.83 5.20 23.39
C VAL A 161 33.43 5.69 21.99
N GLY A 162 32.65 4.89 21.27
CA GLY A 162 32.21 5.21 19.90
C GLY A 162 33.33 5.12 18.84
N ASP A 163 34.25 4.17 19.02
CA ASP A 163 35.38 3.88 18.10
C ASP A 163 35.07 2.75 17.09
N GLY A 164 33.88 2.14 17.18
CA GLY A 164 33.42 1.03 16.35
C GLY A 164 34.05 -0.33 16.68
N VAL A 165 34.80 -0.42 17.78
CA VAL A 165 35.51 -1.62 18.23
C VAL A 165 35.13 -1.98 19.66
N THR A 166 35.18 -1.00 20.57
CA THR A 166 34.83 -1.15 21.98
C THR A 166 33.34 -1.44 22.12
N ASP A 167 32.98 -2.44 22.94
CA ASP A 167 31.58 -2.79 23.17
C ASP A 167 30.87 -1.75 24.04
N ASP A 168 30.07 -0.90 23.39
CA ASP A 168 29.31 0.20 23.97
C ASP A 168 27.92 -0.23 24.45
N SER A 169 27.57 -1.53 24.38
CA SER A 169 26.22 -2.02 24.73
C SER A 169 25.79 -1.63 26.15
N ALA A 170 26.70 -1.70 27.13
CA ALA A 170 26.38 -1.40 28.53
C ALA A 170 26.09 0.09 28.73
N ALA A 171 26.85 0.97 28.05
CA ALA A 171 26.62 2.40 28.08
C ALA A 171 25.29 2.78 27.43
N LEU A 172 24.93 2.12 26.31
CA LEU A 172 23.62 2.30 25.67
C LEU A 172 22.47 1.95 26.62
N LEU A 173 22.52 0.77 27.24
CA LEU A 173 21.47 0.33 28.17
C LEU A 173 21.39 1.22 29.42
N ALA A 174 22.54 1.69 29.94
CA ALA A 174 22.57 2.62 31.06
C ALA A 174 21.95 3.99 30.70
N ALA A 175 22.24 4.51 29.51
CA ALA A 175 21.63 5.74 29.01
C ALA A 175 20.11 5.61 28.86
N ILE A 176 19.66 4.50 28.26
CA ILE A 176 18.22 4.18 28.14
C ILE A 176 17.55 4.07 29.51
N GLY A 177 18.24 3.47 30.49
CA GLY A 177 17.75 3.31 31.87
C GLY A 177 17.44 4.62 32.60
N THR A 178 17.90 5.77 32.09
CA THR A 178 17.53 7.09 32.66
C THR A 178 16.10 7.52 32.33
N GLY A 179 15.47 6.92 31.31
CA GLY A 179 14.19 7.35 30.77
C GLY A 179 14.21 8.68 30.00
N GLN A 180 15.38 9.29 29.82
CA GLN A 180 15.56 10.49 29.00
C GLN A 180 15.87 10.12 27.55
N PRO A 181 15.64 11.03 26.57
CA PRO A 181 16.13 10.83 25.21
C PRO A 181 17.64 10.61 25.18
N VAL A 182 18.09 9.58 24.45
CA VAL A 182 19.49 9.19 24.33
C VAL A 182 20.06 9.78 23.05
N ARG A 183 21.03 10.68 23.18
CA ARG A 183 21.77 11.27 22.06
C ARG A 183 22.94 10.40 21.67
N LEU A 184 23.04 10.14 20.37
CA LEU A 184 24.19 9.50 19.75
C LEU A 184 25.02 10.58 19.05
N GLY A 185 26.30 10.68 19.40
CA GLY A 185 27.26 11.54 18.72
C GLY A 185 27.55 11.07 17.28
N ALA A 186 28.32 11.87 16.54
CA ALA A 186 28.82 11.54 15.20
C ALA A 186 29.96 10.51 15.29
N LYS A 187 29.62 9.29 15.71
CA LYS A 187 30.53 8.20 16.05
C LYS A 187 29.94 6.84 15.67
N THR A 188 30.77 5.80 15.74
CA THR A 188 30.34 4.41 15.57
C THR A 188 30.40 3.68 16.89
N TYR A 189 29.26 3.26 17.43
CA TYR A 189 29.16 2.53 18.69
C TYR A 189 29.04 1.04 18.42
N ALA A 190 29.97 0.25 18.94
CA ALA A 190 29.97 -1.19 18.71
C ALA A 190 29.04 -1.88 19.72
N ILE A 191 28.09 -2.69 19.25
CA ILE A 191 27.10 -3.39 20.08
C ILE A 191 27.28 -4.90 19.89
N ALA A 192 27.76 -5.59 20.92
CA ALA A 192 28.20 -6.99 20.87
C ALA A 192 27.09 -8.00 21.24
N GLY A 193 26.07 -8.14 20.40
CA GLY A 193 24.97 -9.10 20.53
C GLY A 193 23.66 -8.44 20.94
N GLU A 194 22.70 -9.23 21.43
CA GLU A 194 21.35 -8.74 21.72
C GLU A 194 21.36 -7.60 22.75
N CYS A 195 20.75 -6.48 22.38
CA CYS A 195 20.59 -5.27 23.18
C CYS A 195 19.09 -4.99 23.38
N ASP A 196 18.61 -5.21 24.60
CA ASP A 196 17.19 -5.12 24.97
C ASP A 196 16.78 -3.69 25.34
N ILE A 197 16.11 -3.02 24.41
CA ILE A 197 15.48 -1.71 24.61
C ILE A 197 14.08 -1.94 25.18
N SER A 198 13.93 -1.82 26.50
CA SER A 198 12.68 -2.06 27.24
C SER A 198 12.20 -0.81 27.99
N GLY A 199 11.02 -0.89 28.62
CA GLY A 199 10.41 0.22 29.39
C GLY A 199 9.19 0.84 28.72
N THR A 200 8.66 1.93 29.27
CA THR A 200 7.44 2.58 28.77
C THR A 200 7.70 3.45 27.54
N ALA A 201 8.86 4.08 27.45
CA ALA A 201 9.27 4.91 26.34
C ALA A 201 10.80 4.90 26.18
N CYS A 202 11.27 4.87 24.92
CA CYS A 202 12.67 5.07 24.56
C CYS A 202 12.78 5.98 23.33
N SER A 203 13.75 6.89 23.33
CA SER A 203 14.04 7.77 22.20
C SER A 203 15.54 7.80 21.91
N LEU A 204 15.91 7.43 20.69
CA LEU A 204 17.28 7.51 20.17
C LEU A 204 17.38 8.67 19.19
N VAL A 205 18.26 9.63 19.48
CA VAL A 205 18.46 10.84 18.67
C VAL A 205 19.88 10.85 18.14
N GLY A 206 20.05 10.45 16.89
CA GLY A 206 21.30 10.47 16.15
C GLY A 206 21.45 11.71 15.27
N ILE A 207 22.62 11.81 14.67
CA ILE A 207 22.93 12.76 13.61
C ILE A 207 22.83 11.99 12.28
N PRO A 208 21.83 12.29 11.41
CA PRO A 208 21.62 11.57 10.16
C PRO A 208 22.92 11.43 9.35
N GLY A 209 23.23 10.19 8.96
CA GLY A 209 24.45 9.86 8.21
C GLY A 209 25.74 9.69 9.04
N LEU A 210 25.74 10.05 10.33
CA LEU A 210 26.96 10.09 11.16
C LEU A 210 26.89 9.24 12.44
N SER A 211 25.71 9.04 13.02
CA SER A 211 25.55 8.22 14.23
C SER A 211 25.28 6.77 13.87
N VAL A 212 26.24 5.89 14.16
CA VAL A 212 26.18 4.47 13.78
C VAL A 212 26.12 3.60 15.02
N LEU A 213 25.10 2.76 15.14
CA LEU A 213 25.16 1.55 15.95
C LEU A 213 25.65 0.42 15.03
N LYS A 214 26.73 -0.26 15.38
CA LYS A 214 27.35 -1.30 14.56
C LYS A 214 27.40 -2.63 15.31
N ARG A 215 26.95 -3.71 14.67
CA ARG A 215 27.08 -5.05 15.23
C ARG A 215 28.55 -5.50 15.19
N SER A 216 29.20 -5.57 16.35
CA SER A 216 30.58 -6.04 16.45
C SER A 216 30.68 -7.56 16.63
N ALA A 217 29.68 -8.17 17.28
CA ALA A 217 29.55 -9.61 17.48
C ALA A 217 28.08 -9.98 17.73
N GLN A 218 27.76 -11.28 17.74
CA GLN A 218 26.49 -11.83 18.25
C GLN A 218 26.75 -12.66 19.53
N SER A 219 27.47 -12.08 20.48
CA SER A 219 27.98 -12.78 21.67
C SER A 219 27.02 -12.80 22.87
N LYS A 220 26.05 -11.90 22.92
CA LYS A 220 25.04 -11.80 24.00
C LYS A 220 23.70 -12.38 23.56
N ILE A 221 23.05 -13.06 24.48
CA ILE A 221 21.67 -13.55 24.38
C ILE A 221 20.82 -12.64 25.28
N GLY A 222 19.75 -12.06 24.74
CA GLY A 222 18.83 -11.21 25.49
C GLY A 222 17.52 -11.93 25.80
N SER A 223 16.44 -11.17 25.88
CA SER A 223 15.10 -11.65 26.25
C SER A 223 14.19 -11.99 25.07
N ALA A 224 14.61 -11.73 23.82
CA ALA A 224 13.79 -11.99 22.66
C ALA A 224 13.54 -13.49 22.45
N SER A 225 12.29 -13.88 22.19
CA SER A 225 11.94 -15.26 21.83
C SER A 225 12.57 -15.68 20.50
N THR A 226 12.68 -14.73 19.56
CA THR A 226 13.50 -14.86 18.35
C THR A 226 14.73 -13.97 18.52
N PRO A 227 15.93 -14.55 18.63
CA PRO A 227 17.14 -13.78 18.91
C PRO A 227 17.34 -12.63 17.93
N ALA A 228 17.62 -11.45 18.47
CA ALA A 228 17.83 -10.21 17.73
C ALA A 228 19.17 -9.56 18.11
N TRP A 229 19.61 -8.56 17.35
CA TRP A 229 20.73 -7.73 17.76
C TRP A 229 20.25 -6.48 18.49
N ILE A 230 19.31 -5.74 17.91
CA ILE A 230 18.59 -4.69 18.61
C ILE A 230 17.16 -5.17 18.84
N ASN A 231 16.83 -5.44 20.10
CA ASN A 231 15.54 -5.95 20.51
C ASN A 231 14.71 -4.84 21.16
N ILE A 232 13.68 -4.35 20.48
CA ILE A 232 12.86 -3.22 20.94
C ILE A 232 11.56 -3.75 21.52
N ALA A 233 11.52 -3.82 22.85
CA ALA A 233 10.36 -4.24 23.64
C ALA A 233 9.66 -3.08 24.36
N SER A 234 10.20 -1.86 24.29
CA SER A 234 9.58 -0.67 24.89
C SER A 234 8.22 -0.35 24.28
N THR A 235 7.23 0.01 25.09
CA THR A 235 5.86 0.29 24.60
C THR A 235 5.82 1.40 23.54
N ASN A 236 6.58 2.48 23.76
CA ASN A 236 6.76 3.55 22.79
C ASN A 236 8.24 3.67 22.41
N PHE A 237 8.54 3.59 21.13
CA PHE A 237 9.90 3.75 20.61
C PHE A 237 9.98 4.89 19.60
N SER A 238 11.06 5.66 19.67
CA SER A 238 11.39 6.61 18.61
C SER A 238 12.87 6.53 18.28
N ALA A 239 13.20 6.63 16.99
CA ALA A 239 14.57 6.72 16.52
C ALA A 239 14.65 7.73 15.38
N GLU A 240 15.62 8.62 15.46
CA GLU A 240 15.84 9.65 14.45
C GLU A 240 17.31 9.72 14.06
N GLY A 241 17.62 9.63 12.76
CA GLY A 241 18.98 9.86 12.27
C GLY A 241 20.01 8.80 12.65
N VAL A 242 19.58 7.57 12.97
CA VAL A 242 20.46 6.48 13.42
C VAL A 242 20.73 5.50 12.28
N ILE A 243 21.99 5.13 12.10
CA ILE A 243 22.39 4.03 11.22
C ILE A 243 22.52 2.76 12.06
N PHE A 244 21.68 1.77 11.77
CA PHE A 244 21.76 0.40 12.29
C PHE A 244 22.52 -0.46 11.27
N ASP A 245 23.83 -0.60 11.48
CA ASP A 245 24.70 -1.44 10.65
C ASP A 245 24.85 -2.82 11.29
N ALA A 246 24.10 -3.80 10.77
CA ALA A 246 24.14 -5.19 11.25
C ALA A 246 25.43 -5.94 10.87
N ASN A 247 26.34 -5.25 10.16
CA ASN A 247 27.68 -5.67 9.77
C ASN A 247 27.70 -6.88 8.82
N ALA A 248 28.13 -6.63 7.57
CA ALA A 248 28.12 -7.62 6.50
C ALA A 248 29.03 -8.84 6.77
N SER A 249 29.97 -8.75 7.72
CA SER A 249 30.80 -9.89 8.11
C SER A 249 30.12 -10.82 9.12
N ILE A 250 28.97 -10.45 9.70
CA ILE A 250 28.29 -11.21 10.75
C ILE A 250 27.07 -11.92 10.16
N THR A 251 27.25 -13.20 9.81
CA THR A 251 26.22 -14.04 9.17
C THR A 251 25.38 -14.85 10.17
N ALA A 252 25.36 -14.44 11.45
CA ALA A 252 24.57 -15.10 12.48
C ALA A 252 23.07 -15.07 12.12
N GLY A 253 22.36 -16.18 12.35
CA GLY A 253 20.94 -16.33 12.01
C GLY A 253 19.96 -15.59 12.93
N THR A 254 20.32 -14.39 13.39
CA THR A 254 19.52 -13.55 14.29
C THR A 254 18.91 -12.38 13.53
N LEU A 255 17.78 -11.84 14.03
CA LEU A 255 17.19 -10.61 13.49
C LEU A 255 18.16 -9.43 13.69
N ALA A 256 18.18 -8.48 12.76
CA ALA A 256 18.97 -7.25 12.92
C ALA A 256 18.32 -6.32 13.95
N VAL A 257 17.31 -5.57 13.53
CA VAL A 257 16.49 -4.75 14.41
C VAL A 257 15.08 -5.34 14.45
N ALA A 258 14.59 -5.64 15.64
CA ALA A 258 13.28 -6.24 15.85
C ALA A 258 12.41 -5.34 16.73
N ILE A 259 11.25 -4.93 16.22
CA ILE A 259 10.17 -4.33 16.99
C ILE A 259 9.29 -5.47 17.49
N GLN A 260 9.23 -5.64 18.81
CA GLN A 260 8.45 -6.70 19.46
C GLN A 260 6.97 -6.32 19.54
N ALA A 261 6.12 -7.33 19.72
CA ALA A 261 4.67 -7.17 19.89
C ALA A 261 4.26 -6.23 21.05
N SER A 262 5.13 -6.10 22.07
CA SER A 262 4.90 -5.20 23.20
C SER A 262 5.10 -3.72 22.86
N CYS A 263 5.79 -3.42 21.75
CA CYS A 263 5.92 -2.07 21.23
C CYS A 263 4.66 -1.76 20.42
N THR A 264 3.75 -0.97 20.98
CA THR A 264 2.48 -0.61 20.31
C THR A 264 2.59 0.69 19.52
N LYS A 265 3.70 1.43 19.67
CA LYS A 265 3.99 2.65 18.93
C LYS A 265 5.48 2.76 18.63
N SER A 266 5.81 2.95 17.36
CA SER A 266 7.18 3.25 16.91
C SER A 266 7.16 4.42 15.94
N GLN A 267 8.13 5.31 16.05
CA GLN A 267 8.28 6.49 15.20
C GLN A 267 9.73 6.56 14.73
N ILE A 268 9.99 6.13 13.50
CA ILE A 268 11.34 5.94 12.97
C ILE A 268 11.55 6.88 11.78
N PHE A 269 12.47 7.83 11.93
CA PHE A 269 12.70 8.90 10.96
C PHE A 269 14.15 8.95 10.51
N ARG A 270 14.41 9.00 9.21
CA ARG A 270 15.77 9.27 8.67
C ARG A 270 16.82 8.28 9.18
N CYS A 271 16.42 7.04 9.44
CA CYS A 271 17.28 5.95 9.90
C CYS A 271 17.71 5.06 8.74
N VAL A 272 18.82 4.35 8.89
CA VAL A 272 19.34 3.40 7.89
C VAL A 272 19.44 2.03 8.52
N PHE A 273 18.95 0.99 7.84
CA PHE A 273 19.01 -0.40 8.27
C PHE A 273 19.73 -1.21 7.20
N LYS A 274 20.95 -1.67 7.50
CA LYS A 274 21.79 -2.30 6.47
C LYS A 274 22.61 -3.49 6.95
N ASN A 275 23.07 -4.26 5.97
CA ASN A 275 24.03 -5.34 6.12
C ASN A 275 23.56 -6.47 7.05
N ALA A 276 22.26 -6.76 7.11
CA ALA A 276 21.73 -7.89 7.86
C ALA A 276 21.97 -9.20 7.09
N MET A 277 22.87 -10.06 7.59
CA MET A 277 23.35 -11.23 6.83
C MET A 277 22.86 -12.61 7.32
N GLY A 278 21.90 -12.66 8.25
CA GLY A 278 21.36 -13.93 8.74
C GLY A 278 20.59 -14.69 7.65
N GLY A 279 20.92 -15.96 7.40
CA GLY A 279 20.36 -16.71 6.26
C GLY A 279 18.82 -16.81 6.19
N GLY A 280 18.13 -16.79 7.33
CA GLY A 280 16.66 -16.70 7.40
C GLY A 280 16.12 -15.39 7.98
N ASN A 281 16.93 -14.71 8.79
CA ASN A 281 16.54 -13.57 9.62
C ASN A 281 17.26 -12.26 9.27
N GLY A 282 18.00 -12.24 8.15
CA GLY A 282 18.78 -11.11 7.65
C GLY A 282 17.92 -10.02 7.02
N ASN A 283 16.86 -9.60 7.71
CA ASN A 283 16.09 -8.41 7.34
C ASN A 283 16.72 -7.18 8.00
N GLY A 284 16.67 -6.02 7.35
CA GLY A 284 17.19 -4.78 7.93
C GLY A 284 16.41 -4.35 9.17
N LEU A 285 15.09 -4.24 9.04
CA LEU A 285 14.14 -3.98 10.13
C LEU A 285 13.01 -5.01 10.08
N THR A 286 12.61 -5.52 11.24
CA THR A 286 11.50 -6.48 11.38
C THR A 286 10.49 -6.00 12.41
N TYR A 287 9.21 -5.92 12.02
CA TYR A 287 8.09 -5.88 12.95
C TYR A 287 7.58 -7.30 13.17
N LEU A 288 7.58 -7.74 14.42
CA LEU A 288 6.98 -9.02 14.81
C LEU A 288 5.48 -8.86 14.99
N ALA A 289 4.77 -9.99 14.89
CA ALA A 289 3.31 -10.06 15.00
C ALA A 289 2.77 -9.40 16.26
N SER A 290 1.88 -8.41 16.09
CA SER A 290 1.18 -7.72 17.17
C SER A 290 -0.35 -7.89 17.11
N ASP A 291 -0.91 -8.32 15.98
CA ASP A 291 -2.34 -8.61 15.82
C ASP A 291 -2.83 -9.63 16.89
N PRO A 292 -4.00 -9.43 17.52
CA PRO A 292 -5.06 -8.45 17.25
C PRO A 292 -4.87 -7.06 17.88
N SER A 293 -3.72 -6.77 18.46
CA SER A 293 -3.49 -5.47 19.10
C SER A 293 -3.24 -4.40 18.04
N ALA A 294 -4.08 -3.36 18.03
CA ALA A 294 -3.87 -2.18 17.20
C ALA A 294 -2.59 -1.44 17.62
N THR A 295 -1.88 -0.94 16.63
CA THR A 295 -0.58 -0.27 16.77
C THR A 295 -0.58 1.08 16.05
N ASP A 296 0.39 1.92 16.39
CA ASP A 296 0.65 3.23 15.78
C ASP A 296 2.12 3.31 15.35
N HIS A 297 2.45 2.53 14.32
CA HIS A 297 3.79 2.47 13.78
C HIS A 297 3.94 3.38 12.55
N HIS A 298 5.00 4.18 12.55
CA HIS A 298 5.32 5.05 11.43
C HIS A 298 6.82 5.03 11.13
N ILE A 299 7.14 4.82 9.86
CA ILE A 299 8.48 4.85 9.30
C ILE A 299 8.49 5.89 8.19
N GLU A 300 9.42 6.82 8.25
CA GLU A 300 9.51 7.89 7.28
C GLU A 300 10.95 8.24 6.90
N SER A 301 11.18 8.45 5.60
CA SER A 301 12.47 8.88 5.07
C SER A 301 13.65 7.98 5.46
N CYS A 302 13.40 6.68 5.65
CA CYS A 302 14.42 5.70 6.05
C CYS A 302 15.00 4.96 4.84
N GLU A 303 16.15 4.30 5.03
CA GLU A 303 16.83 3.48 4.02
C GLU A 303 17.00 2.04 4.49
N PHE A 304 16.73 1.07 3.61
CA PHE A 304 16.89 -0.37 3.86
C PHE A 304 17.74 -1.00 2.75
N ALA A 305 19.00 -1.31 3.05
CA ALA A 305 19.96 -1.67 2.00
C ALA A 305 20.90 -2.83 2.32
N PHE A 306 21.31 -3.57 1.28
CA PHE A 306 22.35 -4.62 1.36
C PHE A 306 22.03 -5.74 2.36
N ASN A 307 20.75 -6.07 2.54
CA ASN A 307 20.32 -7.14 3.44
C ASN A 307 20.19 -8.46 2.66
N THR A 308 20.57 -9.58 3.29
CA THR A 308 20.48 -10.93 2.66
C THR A 308 19.04 -11.41 2.51
N ASN A 309 18.08 -10.82 3.23
CA ASN A 309 16.65 -11.09 3.07
C ASN A 309 15.92 -9.83 2.59
N SER A 310 14.93 -9.33 3.36
CA SER A 310 14.13 -8.16 2.98
C SER A 310 14.67 -6.90 3.64
N GLY A 311 14.54 -5.74 2.99
CA GLY A 311 14.89 -4.46 3.61
C GLY A 311 14.05 -4.21 4.87
N LEU A 312 12.73 -4.23 4.71
CA LEU A 312 11.74 -4.17 5.78
C LEU A 312 10.86 -5.43 5.74
N MET A 313 10.70 -6.08 6.89
CA MET A 313 9.81 -7.21 7.10
C MET A 313 8.74 -6.86 8.15
N VAL A 314 7.47 -7.13 7.85
CA VAL A 314 6.33 -6.84 8.73
C VAL A 314 5.48 -8.09 8.86
N PHE A 315 5.40 -8.64 10.06
CA PHE A 315 4.53 -9.77 10.37
C PHE A 315 3.27 -9.28 11.09
N ALA A 316 2.08 -9.51 10.52
CA ALA A 316 0.77 -9.33 11.17
C ALA A 316 0.65 -8.09 12.09
N VAL A 317 0.69 -6.91 11.49
CA VAL A 317 0.57 -5.62 12.18
C VAL A 317 -0.73 -4.91 11.75
N ASP A 318 -1.44 -4.33 12.72
CA ASP A 318 -2.62 -3.49 12.50
C ASP A 318 -2.26 -2.02 12.79
N GLY A 319 -2.01 -1.23 11.74
CA GLY A 319 -1.61 0.18 11.87
C GLY A 319 -0.12 0.44 11.69
N LEU A 320 0.37 0.28 10.45
CA LEU A 320 1.74 0.65 10.07
C LEU A 320 1.73 1.53 8.81
N SER A 321 2.50 2.62 8.87
CA SER A 321 2.77 3.51 7.75
C SER A 321 4.25 3.51 7.40
N VAL A 322 4.58 3.29 6.12
CA VAL A 322 5.94 3.31 5.55
C VAL A 322 5.95 4.32 4.41
N THR A 323 6.59 5.46 4.65
CA THR A 323 6.48 6.63 3.77
C THR A 323 7.83 7.18 3.35
N ASN A 324 7.96 7.58 2.09
CA ASN A 324 9.14 8.29 1.57
C ASN A 324 10.48 7.55 1.83
N CYS A 325 10.45 6.22 1.97
CA CYS A 325 11.64 5.41 2.26
C CYS A 325 12.32 4.90 0.97
N GLN A 326 13.55 4.44 1.12
CA GLN A 326 14.34 3.79 0.08
C GLN A 326 14.61 2.34 0.48
N ALA A 327 14.33 1.37 -0.39
CA ALA A 327 14.60 -0.04 -0.12
C ALA A 327 15.27 -0.70 -1.34
N HIS A 328 16.56 -1.01 -1.23
CA HIS A 328 17.35 -1.39 -2.40
C HIS A 328 18.51 -2.35 -2.12
N ASP A 329 19.01 -2.96 -3.18
CA ASP A 329 20.16 -3.88 -3.12
C ASP A 329 19.96 -5.03 -2.10
N ASN A 330 18.71 -5.40 -1.82
CA ASN A 330 18.39 -6.52 -0.93
C ASN A 330 18.30 -7.81 -1.74
N SER A 331 18.76 -8.92 -1.16
CA SER A 331 18.84 -10.21 -1.85
C SER A 331 17.50 -10.92 -1.98
N ILE A 332 16.42 -10.38 -1.40
CA ILE A 332 15.04 -10.84 -1.61
C ILE A 332 14.12 -9.66 -1.94
N ASN A 333 13.53 -9.00 -0.95
CA ASN A 333 12.51 -7.95 -1.17
C ASN A 333 12.97 -6.58 -0.64
N GLY A 334 12.41 -5.50 -1.18
CA GLY A 334 12.57 -4.18 -0.60
C GLY A 334 11.72 -4.04 0.68
N ILE A 335 10.41 -3.91 0.51
CA ILE A 335 9.43 -3.84 1.61
C ILE A 335 8.52 -5.05 1.53
N TYR A 336 8.37 -5.78 2.64
CA TYR A 336 7.53 -6.97 2.72
C TYR A 336 6.62 -6.93 3.96
N ALA A 337 5.30 -7.01 3.75
CA ALA A 337 4.32 -7.23 4.81
C ALA A 337 3.47 -8.49 4.57
N ASP A 338 3.28 -9.31 5.59
CA ASP A 338 2.54 -10.58 5.52
C ASP A 338 2.01 -10.98 6.90
N SER A 339 1.06 -11.91 7.00
CA SER A 339 0.75 -12.50 8.31
C SER A 339 1.57 -13.77 8.57
N ARG A 340 1.73 -14.60 7.52
CA ARG A 340 2.28 -15.97 7.61
C ARG A 340 1.64 -16.83 8.71
N ASP A 341 0.42 -16.50 9.13
CA ASP A 341 -0.30 -17.25 10.15
C ASP A 341 -1.10 -18.39 9.51
N PRO A 342 -0.69 -19.66 9.64
CA PRO A 342 -1.44 -20.80 9.10
C PRO A 342 -2.79 -21.02 9.82
N ALA A 343 -2.99 -20.44 11.01
CA ALA A 343 -4.27 -20.48 11.71
C ALA A 343 -5.25 -19.41 11.22
N PHE A 344 -4.79 -18.44 10.41
CA PHE A 344 -5.57 -17.30 9.91
C PHE A 344 -6.26 -16.46 10.97
N THR A 345 -5.72 -16.47 12.18
CA THR A 345 -6.18 -15.65 13.30
C THR A 345 -5.59 -14.25 13.25
N GLN A 346 -4.39 -14.12 12.69
CA GLN A 346 -3.65 -12.88 12.58
C GLN A 346 -3.74 -12.32 11.15
N LYS A 347 -3.78 -10.99 11.02
CA LYS A 347 -3.88 -10.26 9.75
C LYS A 347 -3.05 -8.99 9.78
N VAL A 348 -2.84 -8.43 8.58
CA VAL A 348 -2.35 -7.07 8.41
C VAL A 348 -3.52 -6.16 8.03
N ARG A 349 -3.67 -5.04 8.73
CA ARG A 349 -4.72 -4.03 8.51
C ARG A 349 -4.13 -2.63 8.62
N ALA A 350 -4.83 -1.65 8.04
CA ALA A 350 -4.44 -0.24 8.04
C ALA A 350 -2.97 -0.01 7.62
N LEU A 351 -2.51 -0.76 6.61
CA LEU A 351 -1.15 -0.66 6.09
C LEU A 351 -1.06 0.43 5.04
N HIS A 352 -0.13 1.38 5.20
CA HIS A 352 0.17 2.40 4.19
C HIS A 352 1.61 2.25 3.69
N ILE A 353 1.79 2.04 2.39
CA ILE A 353 3.09 2.02 1.72
C ILE A 353 3.08 3.13 0.66
N MET A 354 3.63 4.30 1.00
CA MET A 354 3.46 5.50 0.17
C MET A 354 4.76 6.24 -0.17
N GLY A 355 4.93 6.67 -1.42
CA GLY A 355 6.05 7.53 -1.81
C GLY A 355 7.44 6.88 -1.73
N ASN A 356 7.52 5.55 -1.63
CA ASN A 356 8.79 4.84 -1.46
C ASN A 356 9.49 4.62 -2.79
N SER A 357 10.82 4.53 -2.78
CA SER A 357 11.62 4.08 -3.92
C SER A 357 12.21 2.70 -3.63
N CYS A 358 11.93 1.71 -4.48
CA CYS A 358 12.40 0.34 -4.29
C CYS A 358 13.08 -0.19 -5.55
N TRP A 359 14.38 -0.48 -5.48
CA TRP A 359 15.13 -0.90 -6.67
C TRP A 359 16.24 -1.91 -6.43
N ASN A 360 16.64 -2.60 -7.50
CA ASN A 360 17.70 -3.61 -7.47
C ASN A 360 17.53 -4.65 -6.33
N ASN A 361 16.29 -4.96 -5.95
CA ASN A 361 16.00 -6.07 -5.05
C ASN A 361 15.88 -7.34 -5.89
N ALA A 362 16.47 -8.45 -5.44
CA ALA A 362 16.60 -9.64 -6.28
C ALA A 362 15.25 -10.31 -6.63
N GLN A 363 14.18 -10.06 -5.86
CA GLN A 363 12.83 -10.55 -6.12
C GLN A 363 11.84 -9.42 -6.33
N VAL A 364 11.40 -8.74 -5.27
CA VAL A 364 10.27 -7.80 -5.34
C VAL A 364 10.62 -6.46 -4.72
N GLY A 365 10.21 -5.35 -5.36
CA GLY A 365 10.31 -4.04 -4.76
C GLY A 365 9.44 -3.93 -3.50
N ILE A 366 8.12 -4.07 -3.68
CA ILE A 366 7.12 -4.06 -2.59
C ILE A 366 6.27 -5.34 -2.67
N LEU A 367 6.24 -6.13 -1.60
CA LEU A 367 5.46 -7.35 -1.48
C LEU A 367 4.48 -7.21 -0.31
N ILE A 368 3.18 -7.29 -0.56
CA ILE A 368 2.17 -7.32 0.52
C ILE A 368 1.25 -8.53 0.37
N GLY A 369 1.16 -9.32 1.45
CA GLY A 369 0.42 -10.56 1.52
C GLY A 369 1.07 -11.71 0.75
N ASN A 370 0.34 -12.81 0.64
CA ASN A 370 0.73 -13.97 -0.14
C ASN A 370 -0.54 -14.64 -0.70
N PHE A 371 -0.45 -15.31 -1.86
CA PHE A 371 -1.62 -15.95 -2.50
C PHE A 371 -1.82 -17.43 -2.11
N VAL A 372 -1.36 -17.84 -0.93
CA VAL A 372 -1.43 -19.22 -0.46
C VAL A 372 -2.60 -19.38 0.51
N SER A 373 -3.68 -20.04 0.08
CA SER A 373 -4.95 -20.07 0.80
C SER A 373 -4.94 -20.82 2.13
N ASN A 374 -3.88 -21.59 2.40
CA ASN A 374 -3.64 -22.28 3.67
C ASN A 374 -2.41 -21.76 4.44
N ASN A 375 -1.71 -20.72 3.93
CA ASN A 375 -0.45 -20.21 4.48
C ASN A 375 0.61 -21.31 4.74
N VAL A 376 0.53 -22.42 3.99
CA VAL A 376 1.52 -23.50 4.04
C VAL A 376 2.51 -23.31 2.91
N PHE A 377 3.68 -22.77 3.23
CA PHE A 377 4.75 -22.49 2.27
C PHE A 377 5.61 -23.73 1.96
N THR A 378 4.96 -24.86 1.68
CA THR A 378 5.60 -26.07 1.15
C THR A 378 4.92 -26.52 -0.12
N GLN A 379 5.70 -26.79 -1.17
CA GLN A 379 5.18 -27.25 -2.45
C GLN A 379 4.51 -28.63 -2.33
N PRO A 380 3.40 -28.90 -3.05
CA PRO A 380 2.67 -27.97 -3.92
C PRO A 380 1.89 -26.92 -3.11
N PHE A 381 1.97 -25.66 -3.52
CA PHE A 381 1.21 -24.59 -2.87
C PHE A 381 -0.28 -24.69 -3.21
N LEU A 382 -1.13 -24.43 -2.22
CA LEU A 382 -2.57 -24.28 -2.43
C LEU A 382 -2.87 -22.80 -2.68
N TYR A 383 -2.97 -22.41 -3.95
CA TYR A 383 -3.28 -21.04 -4.32
C TYR A 383 -4.76 -20.72 -4.17
N GLY A 384 -5.08 -19.48 -3.80
CA GLY A 384 -6.43 -18.96 -3.89
C GLY A 384 -6.79 -17.84 -2.92
N ASN A 385 -8.02 -17.34 -3.09
CA ASN A 385 -8.55 -16.17 -2.39
C ASN A 385 -9.19 -16.49 -1.01
N GLY A 386 -9.10 -17.74 -0.56
CA GLY A 386 -9.59 -18.18 0.75
C GLY A 386 -8.61 -17.78 1.84
N ASN A 387 -9.03 -16.93 2.77
CA ASN A 387 -8.22 -16.46 3.92
C ASN A 387 -7.09 -15.46 3.58
N PRO A 388 -7.42 -14.27 3.03
CA PRO A 388 -6.42 -13.24 2.73
C PRO A 388 -5.63 -12.79 3.96
N ASP A 389 -4.33 -12.56 3.83
CA ASP A 389 -3.46 -12.07 4.90
C ASP A 389 -3.58 -10.57 5.14
N ILE A 390 -3.82 -9.82 4.06
CA ILE A 390 -4.06 -8.38 4.09
C ILE A 390 -5.56 -8.13 3.96
N LEU A 391 -6.13 -7.31 4.86
CA LEU A 391 -7.56 -6.95 4.84
C LEU A 391 -7.83 -5.46 4.60
N GLY A 392 -6.78 -4.65 4.50
CA GLY A 392 -6.88 -3.23 4.17
C GLY A 392 -5.50 -2.62 4.03
N ALA A 393 -5.17 -2.13 2.85
CA ALA A 393 -3.90 -1.47 2.57
C ALA A 393 -4.01 -0.43 1.45
N VAL A 394 -3.11 0.56 1.50
CA VAL A 394 -2.89 1.52 0.42
C VAL A 394 -1.44 1.45 -0.02
N VAL A 395 -1.21 1.19 -1.31
CA VAL A 395 0.12 1.20 -1.94
C VAL A 395 0.12 2.28 -3.02
N SER A 396 0.66 3.46 -2.71
CA SER A 396 0.48 4.62 -3.58
C SER A 396 1.71 5.49 -3.78
N GLY A 397 1.89 6.01 -5.00
CA GLY A 397 2.95 6.96 -5.31
C GLY A 397 4.37 6.39 -5.20
N ASN A 398 4.53 5.06 -5.25
CA ASN A 398 5.84 4.42 -5.12
C ASN A 398 6.55 4.36 -6.49
N ASN A 399 7.88 4.38 -6.47
CA ASN A 399 8.75 4.19 -7.62
C ASN A 399 9.51 2.87 -7.47
N CYS A 400 9.05 1.82 -8.15
CA CYS A 400 9.71 0.52 -8.16
C CYS A 400 10.44 0.32 -9.49
N TYR A 401 11.74 0.06 -9.48
CA TYR A 401 12.48 -0.16 -10.72
C TYR A 401 13.60 -1.18 -10.61
N GLU A 402 13.91 -1.87 -11.71
CA GLU A 402 15.04 -2.82 -11.77
C GLU A 402 15.00 -3.94 -10.70
N ASN A 403 13.81 -4.30 -10.19
CA ASN A 403 13.65 -5.44 -9.28
C ASN A 403 13.58 -6.76 -10.07
N GLY A 404 14.06 -7.87 -9.50
CA GLY A 404 14.34 -9.08 -10.26
C GLY A 404 13.13 -9.88 -10.77
N ILE A 405 11.98 -9.82 -10.10
CA ILE A 405 10.75 -10.57 -10.45
C ILE A 405 9.53 -9.65 -10.58
N TYR A 406 9.24 -8.84 -9.56
CA TYR A 406 8.08 -7.94 -9.56
C TYR A 406 8.46 -6.53 -9.08
N GLY A 407 7.85 -5.49 -9.65
CA GLY A 407 7.93 -4.15 -9.06
C GLY A 407 7.10 -4.10 -7.77
N ILE A 408 5.82 -4.46 -7.90
CA ILE A 408 4.87 -4.58 -6.80
C ILE A 408 4.18 -5.95 -6.89
N TYR A 409 4.09 -6.66 -5.77
CA TYR A 409 3.28 -7.84 -5.58
C TYR A 409 2.23 -7.50 -4.52
N ILE A 410 0.95 -7.69 -4.85
CA ILE A 410 -0.13 -7.63 -3.87
C ILE A 410 -0.93 -8.94 -3.84
N SER A 411 -1.29 -9.40 -2.64
CA SER A 411 -2.31 -10.40 -2.38
C SER A 411 -3.10 -10.02 -1.12
N GLY A 412 -4.40 -10.26 -1.14
CA GLY A 412 -5.30 -9.96 -0.04
C GLY A 412 -6.62 -9.33 -0.49
N ARG A 413 -7.25 -8.55 0.40
CA ARG A 413 -8.50 -7.85 0.13
C ARG A 413 -8.48 -6.39 0.56
N ASN A 414 -9.33 -5.60 -0.11
CA ASN A 414 -9.51 -4.17 0.15
C ASN A 414 -8.20 -3.39 0.04
N ILE A 415 -7.42 -3.69 -1.00
CA ILE A 415 -6.15 -3.04 -1.29
C ILE A 415 -6.37 -2.04 -2.43
N LEU A 416 -5.93 -0.81 -2.22
CA LEU A 416 -5.82 0.21 -3.27
C LEU A 416 -4.37 0.32 -3.71
N VAL A 417 -4.09 0.10 -4.99
CA VAL A 417 -2.78 0.30 -5.61
C VAL A 417 -2.87 1.40 -6.65
N SER A 418 -2.31 2.56 -6.35
CA SER A 418 -2.52 3.74 -7.22
C SER A 418 -1.36 4.69 -7.39
N GLY A 419 -1.20 5.24 -8.60
CA GLY A 419 -0.19 6.27 -8.87
C GLY A 419 1.25 5.78 -8.74
N ASN A 420 1.50 4.48 -8.87
CA ASN A 420 2.86 3.92 -8.80
C ASN A 420 3.53 3.93 -10.17
N LEU A 421 4.85 4.12 -10.17
CA LEU A 421 5.72 3.97 -11.34
C LEU A 421 6.51 2.66 -11.21
N CYS A 422 6.34 1.75 -12.17
CA CYS A 422 7.04 0.48 -12.22
C CYS A 422 7.87 0.39 -13.53
N THR A 423 9.19 0.57 -13.44
CA THR A 423 10.07 0.63 -14.61
C THR A 423 11.10 -0.51 -14.64
N ASN A 424 11.21 -1.24 -15.75
CA ASN A 424 12.22 -2.29 -15.96
C ASN A 424 12.26 -3.33 -14.83
N ASN A 425 11.09 -3.63 -14.25
CA ASN A 425 10.99 -4.69 -13.26
C ASN A 425 10.81 -6.04 -13.96
N SER A 426 11.38 -7.08 -13.36
CA SER A 426 11.44 -8.43 -13.87
C SER A 426 12.44 -8.64 -15.00
N THR A 427 13.33 -9.61 -14.83
CA THR A 427 14.13 -10.22 -15.92
C THR A 427 13.66 -11.64 -16.24
N LYS A 428 12.54 -12.07 -15.64
CA LYS A 428 12.02 -13.43 -15.75
C LYS A 428 11.12 -13.55 -16.97
N VAL A 429 11.31 -14.63 -17.73
CA VAL A 429 10.52 -14.97 -18.90
C VAL A 429 9.45 -15.98 -18.48
N GLY A 430 8.19 -15.73 -18.84
CA GLY A 430 7.06 -16.60 -18.53
C GLY A 430 6.46 -16.44 -17.13
N PHE A 431 7.07 -15.63 -16.27
CA PHE A 431 6.54 -15.16 -14.99
C PHE A 431 7.20 -13.82 -14.65
N GLY A 432 6.65 -13.07 -13.69
CA GLY A 432 7.16 -11.74 -13.36
C GLY A 432 6.37 -10.60 -14.00
N ALA A 433 6.29 -9.46 -13.34
CA ALA A 433 5.45 -8.36 -13.79
C ALA A 433 5.94 -7.00 -13.31
N GLY A 434 5.45 -5.92 -13.92
CA GLY A 434 5.47 -4.61 -13.28
C GLY A 434 4.71 -4.65 -11.96
N ILE A 435 3.45 -5.11 -12.03
CA ILE A 435 2.56 -5.33 -10.88
C ILE A 435 1.93 -6.72 -10.99
N LEU A 436 2.07 -7.52 -9.93
CA LEU A 436 1.29 -8.75 -9.72
C LEU A 436 0.17 -8.46 -8.73
N CYS A 437 -1.05 -8.87 -9.07
CA CYS A 437 -2.29 -8.66 -8.32
C CYS A 437 -3.04 -9.99 -8.17
N ASP A 438 -2.64 -10.79 -7.19
CA ASP A 438 -3.33 -12.04 -6.85
C ASP A 438 -4.36 -11.78 -5.75
N THR A 439 -5.43 -11.06 -6.08
CA THR A 439 -6.26 -10.36 -5.07
C THR A 439 -7.76 -10.62 -5.16
N GLY A 440 -8.46 -10.27 -4.07
CA GLY A 440 -9.92 -10.22 -4.01
C GLY A 440 -10.44 -8.84 -3.60
N TYR A 441 -11.41 -8.26 -4.30
CA TYR A 441 -12.03 -6.97 -3.87
C TYR A 441 -11.01 -5.82 -3.77
N CYS A 442 -10.13 -5.71 -4.77
CA CYS A 442 -9.07 -4.70 -4.83
C CYS A 442 -9.20 -3.79 -6.05
N GLU A 443 -8.49 -2.66 -6.00
CA GLU A 443 -8.44 -1.69 -7.09
C GLU A 443 -6.99 -1.36 -7.44
N ILE A 444 -6.64 -1.50 -8.72
CA ILE A 444 -5.33 -1.20 -9.29
C ILE A 444 -5.54 -0.09 -10.31
N SER A 445 -5.27 1.16 -9.91
CA SER A 445 -5.70 2.34 -10.65
C SER A 445 -4.61 3.38 -10.89
N GLY A 446 -4.47 3.89 -12.12
CA GLY A 446 -3.61 5.04 -12.39
C GLY A 446 -2.10 4.77 -12.23
N ASN A 447 -1.65 3.54 -12.45
CA ASN A 447 -0.22 3.19 -12.39
C ASN A 447 0.42 3.29 -13.78
N MET A 448 1.72 3.56 -13.83
CA MET A 448 2.52 3.54 -15.05
C MET A 448 3.53 2.40 -14.98
N ILE A 449 3.49 1.51 -15.96
CA ILE A 449 4.35 0.35 -16.09
C ILE A 449 5.07 0.43 -17.43
N THR A 450 6.40 0.32 -17.40
CA THR A 450 7.23 0.31 -18.62
C THR A 450 8.35 -0.72 -18.51
N GLY A 451 8.61 -1.47 -19.59
CA GLY A 451 9.77 -2.36 -19.71
C GLY A 451 9.71 -3.62 -18.84
N ALA A 452 8.52 -4.05 -18.41
CA ALA A 452 8.38 -5.31 -17.68
C ALA A 452 8.52 -6.51 -18.63
N THR A 453 9.26 -7.56 -18.24
CA THR A 453 9.58 -8.65 -19.19
C THR A 453 8.37 -9.52 -19.58
N ALA A 454 7.66 -10.13 -18.62
CA ALA A 454 6.56 -11.04 -18.93
C ALA A 454 5.19 -10.34 -18.94
N PHE A 455 4.79 -9.71 -17.84
CA PHE A 455 3.50 -9.03 -17.74
C PHE A 455 3.66 -7.55 -17.36
N GLY A 456 2.83 -6.67 -17.92
CA GLY A 456 2.71 -5.30 -17.41
C GLY A 456 2.03 -5.32 -16.05
N ILE A 457 0.77 -5.75 -16.07
CA ILE A 457 -0.02 -6.10 -14.88
C ILE A 457 -0.51 -7.54 -15.04
N ASP A 458 -0.29 -8.35 -14.02
CA ASP A 458 -0.77 -9.74 -13.97
C ASP A 458 -1.74 -9.92 -12.80
N CYS A 459 -3.03 -10.07 -13.10
CA CYS A 459 -4.07 -10.35 -12.12
C CYS A 459 -4.66 -11.76 -12.26
N GLY A 460 -3.84 -12.74 -12.62
CA GLY A 460 -4.27 -14.14 -12.74
C GLY A 460 -4.93 -14.66 -11.47
N GLY A 461 -6.13 -15.25 -11.60
CA GLY A 461 -6.84 -15.83 -10.44
C GLY A 461 -7.47 -14.81 -9.46
N SER A 462 -7.42 -13.51 -9.77
CA SER A 462 -8.09 -12.48 -8.98
C SER A 462 -9.61 -12.63 -8.96
N ILE A 463 -10.27 -12.15 -7.91
CA ILE A 463 -11.73 -12.08 -7.82
C ILE A 463 -12.20 -10.65 -7.52
N TYR A 464 -13.30 -10.18 -8.11
CA TYR A 464 -13.88 -8.86 -7.84
C TYR A 464 -12.84 -7.71 -7.88
N THR A 465 -11.85 -7.81 -8.76
CA THR A 465 -10.72 -6.87 -8.83
C THR A 465 -10.89 -5.95 -10.03
N ASN A 466 -10.69 -4.65 -9.81
CA ASN A 466 -10.78 -3.62 -10.85
C ASN A 466 -9.37 -3.15 -11.22
N VAL A 467 -9.03 -3.21 -12.50
CA VAL A 467 -7.76 -2.76 -13.08
C VAL A 467 -8.07 -1.63 -14.03
N GLU A 468 -7.83 -0.40 -13.61
CA GLU A 468 -8.32 0.78 -14.33
C GLU A 468 -7.32 1.91 -14.55
N ASN A 469 -7.46 2.64 -15.66
CA ASN A 469 -6.70 3.86 -15.93
C ASN A 469 -5.16 3.68 -15.85
N ASN A 470 -4.64 2.47 -16.06
CA ASN A 470 -3.19 2.22 -16.03
C ASN A 470 -2.58 2.46 -17.41
N TYR A 471 -1.31 2.87 -17.43
CA TYR A 471 -0.49 2.96 -18.62
C TYR A 471 0.53 1.82 -18.63
N ILE A 472 0.51 0.98 -19.65
CA ILE A 472 1.33 -0.23 -19.76
C ILE A 472 2.07 -0.21 -21.10
N ASP A 473 3.40 -0.30 -21.03
CA ASP A 473 4.28 -0.19 -22.18
C ASP A 473 5.37 -1.29 -22.21
N GLY A 474 5.47 -1.98 -23.35
CA GLY A 474 6.61 -2.85 -23.68
C GLY A 474 6.64 -4.25 -23.04
N ALA A 475 5.56 -4.70 -22.39
CA ALA A 475 5.51 -6.04 -21.79
C ALA A 475 5.17 -7.17 -22.79
N HIS A 476 5.57 -8.42 -22.54
CA HIS A 476 5.14 -9.52 -23.41
C HIS A 476 3.60 -9.65 -23.45
N ILE A 477 2.98 -9.62 -22.28
CA ILE A 477 1.53 -9.48 -22.13
C ILE A 477 1.28 -8.16 -21.40
N GLY A 478 0.52 -7.26 -22.01
CA GLY A 478 0.20 -5.98 -21.38
C GLY A 478 -0.55 -6.16 -20.06
N LEU A 479 -1.74 -6.76 -20.14
CA LEU A 479 -2.58 -7.06 -18.99
C LEU A 479 -3.07 -8.51 -19.03
N ASN A 480 -2.75 -9.28 -18.00
CA ASN A 480 -3.41 -10.54 -17.73
C ASN A 480 -4.53 -10.35 -16.71
N ILE A 481 -5.74 -10.78 -17.05
CA ILE A 481 -6.90 -10.82 -16.15
C ILE A 481 -7.61 -12.19 -16.21
N GLY A 482 -6.90 -13.20 -16.73
CA GLY A 482 -7.37 -14.59 -16.84
C GLY A 482 -7.49 -15.29 -15.48
N GLY A 483 -8.10 -16.48 -15.50
CA GLY A 483 -8.36 -17.30 -14.31
C GLY A 483 -9.24 -16.65 -13.24
N GLY A 484 -9.63 -15.38 -13.44
CA GLY A 484 -10.29 -14.56 -12.45
C GLY A 484 -11.82 -14.57 -12.56
N GLN A 485 -12.48 -14.08 -11.53
CA GLN A 485 -13.94 -14.03 -11.48
C GLN A 485 -14.44 -12.62 -11.14
N TYR A 486 -15.37 -12.10 -11.94
CA TYR A 486 -15.98 -10.79 -11.71
C TYR A 486 -14.97 -9.63 -11.69
N CYS A 487 -13.84 -9.77 -12.40
CA CYS A 487 -12.83 -8.72 -12.53
C CYS A 487 -13.12 -7.82 -13.74
N THR A 488 -12.65 -6.57 -13.67
CA THR A 488 -12.83 -5.57 -14.72
C THR A 488 -11.48 -4.97 -15.12
N ALA A 489 -11.17 -5.01 -16.42
CA ALA A 489 -10.09 -4.25 -17.05
C ALA A 489 -10.72 -3.06 -17.78
N ARG A 490 -10.47 -1.84 -17.34
CA ARG A 490 -11.12 -0.66 -17.94
C ARG A 490 -10.21 0.55 -18.15
N SER A 491 -10.43 1.27 -19.23
CA SER A 491 -9.76 2.56 -19.50
C SER A 491 -8.22 2.48 -19.43
N ASN A 492 -7.62 1.29 -19.56
CA ASN A 492 -6.17 1.15 -19.56
C ASN A 492 -5.63 1.52 -20.94
N PHE A 493 -4.45 2.13 -20.95
CA PHE A 493 -3.67 2.38 -22.16
C PHE A 493 -2.56 1.32 -22.24
N ILE A 494 -2.60 0.48 -23.25
CA ILE A 494 -1.70 -0.65 -23.43
C ILE A 494 -1.03 -0.51 -24.80
N GLN A 495 0.29 -0.52 -24.86
CA GLN A 495 1.02 -0.44 -26.11
C GLN A 495 2.27 -1.33 -26.12
N ASP A 496 2.80 -1.51 -27.33
CA ASP A 496 4.08 -2.18 -27.61
C ASP A 496 4.25 -3.53 -26.93
N SER A 497 3.12 -4.21 -26.67
CA SER A 497 3.14 -5.57 -26.16
C SER A 497 3.54 -6.53 -27.26
N ILE A 498 4.41 -7.51 -26.96
CA ILE A 498 4.99 -8.40 -27.99
C ILE A 498 4.28 -9.76 -28.12
N GLY A 499 3.28 -10.05 -27.30
CA GLY A 499 2.49 -11.29 -27.32
C GLY A 499 1.00 -11.03 -27.39
N ALA A 500 0.47 -10.37 -26.35
CA ALA A 500 -0.92 -9.91 -26.34
C ALA A 500 -1.09 -8.59 -25.59
N GLY A 501 -2.04 -7.75 -26.01
CA GLY A 501 -2.44 -6.57 -25.25
C GLY A 501 -3.15 -6.96 -23.95
N ILE A 502 -4.27 -7.67 -24.07
CA ILE A 502 -5.02 -8.23 -22.94
C ILE A 502 -5.20 -9.73 -23.15
N THR A 503 -4.96 -10.54 -22.13
CA THR A 503 -5.22 -11.99 -22.16
C THR A 503 -6.20 -12.42 -21.06
N VAL A 504 -7.03 -13.41 -21.42
CA VAL A 504 -7.96 -14.11 -20.54
C VAL A 504 -7.88 -15.60 -20.86
N GLN A 505 -7.24 -16.36 -19.98
CA GLN A 505 -7.32 -17.81 -19.99
C GLN A 505 -8.41 -18.30 -19.03
N ASN A 506 -9.10 -19.39 -19.37
CA ASN A 506 -10.21 -19.88 -18.54
C ASN A 506 -9.74 -20.34 -17.14
N VAL A 507 -8.69 -21.15 -17.07
CA VAL A 507 -8.06 -21.54 -15.80
C VAL A 507 -6.58 -21.22 -15.92
N GLU A 508 -6.05 -20.53 -14.91
CA GLU A 508 -4.65 -20.13 -14.85
C GLU A 508 -3.90 -20.83 -13.72
N SER A 509 -2.58 -20.71 -13.83
CA SER A 509 -1.62 -21.28 -12.91
C SER A 509 -0.48 -20.32 -12.66
N ASN A 510 0.29 -20.59 -11.62
CA ASN A 510 1.59 -19.95 -11.47
C ASN A 510 2.57 -20.40 -12.58
N GLY A 511 3.79 -19.86 -12.54
CA GLY A 511 4.86 -20.23 -13.47
C GLY A 511 5.33 -21.70 -13.40
N THR A 512 4.90 -22.50 -12.40
CA THR A 512 5.21 -23.94 -12.29
C THR A 512 4.06 -24.85 -12.74
N GLY A 513 2.89 -24.29 -13.10
CA GLY A 513 1.73 -25.05 -13.56
C GLY A 513 0.72 -25.41 -12.46
N ASP A 514 0.89 -24.93 -11.24
CA ASP A 514 -0.07 -25.12 -10.14
C ASP A 514 -1.24 -24.14 -10.31
N ASN A 515 -2.45 -24.67 -10.52
CA ASN A 515 -3.62 -23.85 -10.83
C ASN A 515 -4.18 -23.09 -9.63
N PHE A 516 -4.83 -21.96 -9.89
CA PHE A 516 -5.42 -21.08 -8.86
C PHE A 516 -6.78 -21.57 -8.32
N GLY A 517 -7.24 -22.75 -8.73
CA GLY A 517 -8.47 -23.37 -8.26
C GLY A 517 -9.77 -22.71 -8.72
N LEU A 518 -9.71 -21.84 -9.73
CA LEU A 518 -10.83 -21.07 -10.24
C LEU A 518 -10.92 -21.17 -11.77
N ALA A 519 -12.16 -21.17 -12.26
CA ALA A 519 -12.47 -20.99 -13.67
C ALA A 519 -13.00 -19.59 -13.91
N CYS A 520 -12.63 -19.02 -15.05
CA CYS A 520 -12.87 -17.64 -15.42
C CYS A 520 -14.35 -17.40 -15.71
N VAL A 521 -14.95 -16.43 -15.01
CA VAL A 521 -16.34 -16.06 -15.22
C VAL A 521 -16.61 -14.59 -14.94
N GLY A 522 -17.41 -13.94 -15.79
CA GLY A 522 -17.96 -12.61 -15.48
C GLY A 522 -16.95 -11.48 -15.62
N LEU A 523 -16.01 -11.58 -16.54
CA LEU A 523 -15.01 -10.54 -16.76
C LEU A 523 -15.51 -9.44 -17.69
N SER A 524 -15.03 -8.22 -17.47
CA SER A 524 -15.31 -7.05 -18.31
C SER A 524 -14.02 -6.40 -18.80
N ILE A 525 -13.88 -6.27 -20.11
CA ILE A 525 -12.80 -5.54 -20.80
C ILE A 525 -13.44 -4.35 -21.50
N ILE A 526 -13.39 -3.18 -20.86
CA ILE A 526 -14.23 -2.03 -21.24
C ILE A 526 -13.42 -0.75 -21.44
N GLY A 527 -13.54 -0.09 -22.58
CA GLY A 527 -12.99 1.27 -22.75
C GLY A 527 -11.46 1.34 -22.81
N ASN A 528 -10.76 0.22 -23.01
CA ASN A 528 -9.30 0.20 -23.05
C ASN A 528 -8.80 0.70 -24.42
N TRP A 529 -7.63 1.34 -24.40
CA TRP A 529 -6.87 1.68 -25.59
C TRP A 529 -5.73 0.67 -25.77
N ILE A 530 -5.70 -0.06 -26.89
CA ILE A 530 -4.75 -1.15 -27.11
C ILE A 530 -4.05 -0.94 -28.45
N ASN A 531 -2.76 -0.62 -28.41
CA ASN A 531 -1.92 -0.57 -29.60
C ASN A 531 -1.15 -1.88 -29.77
N TYR A 532 -1.17 -2.44 -30.98
CA TYR A 532 -0.51 -3.71 -31.28
C TYR A 532 0.10 -3.73 -32.70
N SER A 533 1.09 -4.60 -32.90
CA SER A 533 1.84 -4.71 -34.16
C SER A 533 2.17 -6.15 -34.54
N GLY A 534 2.58 -6.39 -35.80
CA GLY A 534 2.99 -7.71 -36.28
C GLY A 534 1.94 -8.81 -36.03
N SER A 535 2.36 -9.90 -35.39
CA SER A 535 1.52 -11.07 -35.06
C SER A 535 0.88 -11.00 -33.66
N VAL A 536 0.99 -9.87 -32.96
CA VAL A 536 0.44 -9.69 -31.61
C VAL A 536 -1.09 -9.75 -31.65
N VAL A 537 -1.69 -10.29 -30.59
CA VAL A 537 -3.14 -10.30 -30.41
C VAL A 537 -3.55 -9.09 -29.58
N GLY A 538 -4.54 -8.30 -30.02
CA GLY A 538 -5.06 -7.18 -29.23
C GLY A 538 -5.70 -7.68 -27.93
N ILE A 539 -6.79 -8.45 -28.06
CA ILE A 539 -7.48 -9.11 -26.95
C ILE A 539 -7.56 -10.62 -27.24
N LEU A 540 -7.00 -11.43 -26.35
CA LEU A 540 -6.97 -12.88 -26.44
C LEU A 540 -7.86 -13.50 -25.34
N ILE A 541 -8.88 -14.26 -25.72
CA ILE A 541 -9.74 -15.01 -24.79
C ILE A 541 -9.69 -16.48 -25.17
N ARG A 542 -9.38 -17.36 -24.22
CA ARG A 542 -9.11 -18.78 -24.50
C ARG A 542 -9.91 -19.74 -23.64
N ASP A 543 -9.95 -20.98 -24.13
CA ASP A 543 -10.34 -22.18 -23.39
C ASP A 543 -11.75 -22.12 -22.78
N GLY A 544 -12.65 -21.42 -23.47
CA GLY A 544 -14.06 -21.35 -23.08
C GLY A 544 -14.31 -20.53 -21.82
N ALA A 545 -13.54 -19.48 -21.54
CA ALA A 545 -13.85 -18.52 -20.47
C ALA A 545 -15.28 -17.98 -20.61
N GLN A 546 -16.03 -17.88 -19.50
CA GLN A 546 -17.49 -17.65 -19.55
C GLN A 546 -17.90 -16.24 -19.14
N ASN A 547 -19.04 -15.77 -19.65
CA ASN A 547 -19.65 -14.47 -19.36
C ASN A 547 -18.68 -13.30 -19.53
N ILE A 548 -17.96 -13.27 -20.65
CA ILE A 548 -16.96 -12.24 -20.93
C ILE A 548 -17.61 -11.07 -21.67
N ARG A 549 -17.27 -9.85 -21.28
CA ARG A 549 -17.77 -8.63 -21.92
C ARG A 549 -16.60 -7.86 -22.50
N VAL A 550 -16.61 -7.59 -23.81
CA VAL A 550 -15.60 -6.80 -24.53
C VAL A 550 -16.30 -5.62 -25.18
N GLU A 551 -16.15 -4.43 -24.61
CA GLU A 551 -16.93 -3.26 -25.04
C GLU A 551 -16.19 -1.94 -25.05
N ASP A 552 -16.59 -1.05 -25.95
CA ASP A 552 -16.12 0.34 -25.97
C ASP A 552 -14.58 0.46 -26.08
N ASN A 553 -13.86 -0.60 -26.45
CA ASN A 553 -12.40 -0.58 -26.56
C ASN A 553 -11.97 0.03 -27.91
N ILE A 554 -10.85 0.72 -27.90
CA ILE A 554 -10.18 1.26 -29.08
C ILE A 554 -8.92 0.45 -29.31
N LEU A 555 -8.90 -0.30 -30.41
CA LEU A 555 -7.75 -1.08 -30.84
C LEU A 555 -7.09 -0.36 -32.00
N VAL A 556 -5.78 -0.18 -31.91
CA VAL A 556 -4.94 0.44 -32.93
C VAL A 556 -3.96 -0.62 -33.43
N ALA A 557 -4.16 -1.04 -34.66
CA ALA A 557 -3.26 -1.90 -35.39
C ALA A 557 -2.22 -1.02 -36.11
N ASN A 558 -0.99 -1.02 -35.62
CA ASN A 558 0.13 -0.34 -36.27
C ASN A 558 0.41 -0.91 -37.68
N THR A 559 1.19 -0.19 -38.48
CA THR A 559 1.58 -0.64 -39.82
C THR A 559 2.21 -2.04 -39.76
N GLY A 560 1.67 -2.98 -40.54
CA GLY A 560 2.11 -4.38 -40.56
C GLY A 560 1.47 -5.28 -39.49
N ALA A 561 0.60 -4.76 -38.63
CA ALA A 561 -0.19 -5.56 -37.71
C ALA A 561 -1.22 -6.42 -38.45
N ASN A 562 -1.47 -7.62 -37.93
CA ASN A 562 -2.56 -8.45 -38.41
C ASN A 562 -3.90 -7.92 -37.90
N LEU A 563 -4.72 -7.37 -38.79
CA LEU A 563 -6.06 -6.86 -38.44
C LEU A 563 -7.00 -7.97 -37.94
N THR A 564 -6.73 -9.24 -38.27
CA THR A 564 -7.56 -10.37 -37.85
C THR A 564 -7.33 -10.79 -36.41
N THR A 565 -6.30 -10.27 -35.75
CA THR A 565 -5.96 -10.60 -34.35
C THR A 565 -6.30 -9.47 -33.38
N ALA A 566 -7.09 -8.48 -33.81
CA ALA A 566 -7.60 -7.44 -32.91
C ALA A 566 -8.37 -8.06 -31.73
N LEU A 567 -9.27 -9.00 -32.03
CA LEU A 567 -9.96 -9.84 -31.06
C LEU A 567 -9.82 -11.30 -31.49
N SER A 568 -9.30 -12.14 -30.61
CA SER A 568 -9.29 -13.59 -30.78
C SER A 568 -9.98 -14.24 -29.60
N ALA A 569 -11.24 -14.67 -29.78
CA ALA A 569 -12.09 -15.14 -28.70
C ALA A 569 -12.56 -16.58 -28.92
N TYR A 570 -11.87 -17.53 -28.28
CA TYR A 570 -12.20 -18.94 -28.26
C TYR A 570 -13.16 -19.27 -27.11
N THR A 571 -14.39 -18.74 -27.21
CA THR A 571 -15.48 -18.97 -26.25
C THR A 571 -16.85 -18.87 -26.93
N ASP A 572 -17.86 -19.51 -26.35
CA ASP A 572 -19.29 -19.37 -26.70
C ASP A 572 -20.01 -18.28 -25.89
N SER A 573 -19.36 -17.75 -24.85
CA SER A 573 -20.00 -16.89 -23.84
C SER A 573 -19.27 -15.55 -23.77
N ILE A 574 -19.54 -14.73 -24.78
CA ILE A 574 -18.96 -13.40 -24.93
C ILE A 574 -19.99 -12.39 -25.46
N ILE A 575 -19.94 -11.17 -24.95
CA ILE A 575 -20.61 -9.99 -25.49
C ILE A 575 -19.56 -9.09 -26.11
N VAL A 576 -19.72 -8.77 -27.39
CA VAL A 576 -18.84 -7.86 -28.14
C VAL A 576 -19.68 -6.74 -28.72
N ARG A 577 -19.44 -5.49 -28.30
CA ARG A 577 -20.14 -4.32 -28.84
C ARG A 577 -19.37 -3.01 -28.65
N ARG A 578 -19.61 -2.05 -29.54
CA ARG A 578 -19.06 -0.69 -29.57
C ARG A 578 -17.52 -0.64 -29.56
N ASN A 579 -16.87 -1.68 -30.04
CA ASN A 579 -15.41 -1.67 -30.14
C ASN A 579 -14.99 -1.10 -31.49
N ILE A 580 -13.85 -0.43 -31.53
CA ILE A 580 -13.35 0.24 -32.74
C ILE A 580 -11.94 -0.26 -33.02
N LEU A 581 -11.69 -0.64 -34.27
CA LEU A 581 -10.35 -0.97 -34.77
C LEU A 581 -9.92 0.09 -35.78
N ASN A 582 -8.77 0.72 -35.58
CA ASN A 582 -8.22 1.77 -36.45
C ASN A 582 -9.23 2.89 -36.78
N TYR A 583 -9.99 3.34 -35.76
CA TYR A 583 -11.04 4.35 -35.89
C TYR A 583 -12.11 4.03 -36.95
N THR A 584 -12.21 2.77 -37.37
CA THR A 584 -13.13 2.32 -38.41
C THR A 584 -14.43 1.88 -37.75
N THR A 585 -15.49 2.68 -37.95
CA THR A 585 -16.84 2.39 -37.43
C THR A 585 -17.65 1.51 -38.36
N ARG A 586 -17.32 1.49 -39.67
CA ARG A 586 -17.97 0.68 -40.70
C ARG A 586 -16.94 0.06 -41.63
N TRP A 587 -16.97 -1.25 -41.73
CA TRP A 587 -16.01 -1.99 -42.56
C TRP A 587 -16.54 -2.20 -43.97
N ALA A 588 -15.81 -1.73 -44.98
CA ALA A 588 -16.11 -2.03 -46.37
C ALA A 588 -15.73 -3.49 -46.66
N VAL A 589 -16.72 -4.37 -46.82
CA VAL A 589 -16.54 -5.80 -47.09
C VAL A 589 -17.53 -6.25 -48.16
N ASN A 590 -17.07 -7.08 -49.10
CA ASN A 590 -17.93 -7.69 -50.10
C ASN A 590 -17.94 -9.21 -49.91
N PRO A 591 -19.10 -9.88 -50.05
CA PRO A 591 -19.17 -11.32 -49.97
C PRO A 591 -18.36 -12.00 -51.09
N ALA A 592 -17.78 -13.15 -50.78
CA ALA A 592 -16.96 -13.94 -51.69
C ALA A 592 -17.21 -15.44 -51.53
N MET A 593 -16.80 -16.25 -52.51
CA MET A 593 -16.91 -17.70 -52.42
C MET A 593 -15.87 -18.26 -51.44
N VAL A 594 -16.33 -18.86 -50.34
CA VAL A 594 -15.51 -19.55 -49.35
C VAL A 594 -16.03 -20.97 -49.19
N ASN A 595 -15.19 -21.96 -49.49
CA ASN A 595 -15.55 -23.39 -49.46
C ASN A 595 -16.85 -23.71 -50.21
N GLY A 596 -17.08 -23.06 -51.35
CA GLY A 596 -18.29 -23.25 -52.16
C GLY A 596 -19.53 -22.49 -51.68
N VAL A 597 -19.42 -21.68 -50.62
CA VAL A 597 -20.52 -20.88 -50.06
C VAL A 597 -20.23 -19.39 -50.23
N TYR A 598 -21.19 -18.64 -50.79
CA TYR A 598 -21.06 -17.18 -50.93
C TYR A 598 -21.23 -16.51 -49.56
N THR A 599 -20.12 -16.04 -49.01
CA THR A 599 -19.95 -15.73 -47.59
C THR A 599 -19.53 -14.27 -47.41
N LEU A 600 -20.20 -13.57 -46.51
CA LEU A 600 -19.76 -12.29 -45.97
C LEU A 600 -18.81 -12.52 -44.80
N ILE A 601 -17.56 -12.08 -44.94
CA ILE A 601 -16.57 -12.13 -43.85
C ILE A 601 -16.42 -10.73 -43.25
N VAL A 602 -16.59 -10.62 -41.94
CA VAL A 602 -16.43 -9.38 -41.18
C VAL A 602 -15.32 -9.54 -40.12
N PRO A 603 -14.60 -8.47 -39.74
CA PRO A 603 -13.71 -8.55 -38.58
C PRO A 603 -14.47 -8.91 -37.31
N ASP A 604 -13.85 -9.71 -36.45
CA ASP A 604 -14.42 -10.19 -35.19
C ASP A 604 -14.92 -9.06 -34.27
N ILE A 605 -14.21 -7.95 -34.28
CA ILE A 605 -14.47 -6.77 -33.48
C ILE A 605 -15.51 -5.81 -34.08
N ALA A 606 -15.89 -5.99 -35.35
CA ALA A 606 -16.78 -5.08 -36.04
C ALA A 606 -18.24 -5.21 -35.55
N ASP A 607 -18.88 -4.06 -35.35
CA ASP A 607 -20.33 -3.96 -35.12
C ASP A 607 -21.09 -3.50 -36.37
N ALA A 608 -20.37 -2.96 -37.36
CA ALA A 608 -20.99 -2.54 -38.62
C ALA A 608 -20.08 -2.78 -39.84
N ALA A 609 -20.72 -3.13 -40.94
CA ALA A 609 -20.12 -3.41 -42.24
C ALA A 609 -20.91 -2.73 -43.36
N SER A 610 -20.30 -2.56 -44.53
CA SER A 610 -20.96 -2.07 -45.74
C SER A 610 -20.61 -2.95 -46.94
N ILE A 611 -21.62 -3.27 -47.75
CA ILE A 611 -21.49 -4.10 -48.95
C ILE A 611 -21.72 -3.21 -50.17
N SER A 612 -20.72 -3.16 -51.05
CA SER A 612 -20.77 -2.37 -52.30
C SER A 612 -21.18 -3.18 -53.53
N GLN A 613 -21.10 -4.50 -53.45
CA GLN A 613 -21.44 -5.42 -54.53
C GLN A 613 -21.77 -6.81 -53.97
N ALA A 614 -22.78 -7.47 -54.53
CA ALA A 614 -23.11 -8.86 -54.28
C ALA A 614 -23.58 -9.51 -55.58
N SER A 615 -22.91 -10.59 -56.01
CA SER A 615 -23.20 -11.27 -57.29
C SER A 615 -24.08 -12.52 -57.14
N SER A 616 -24.42 -12.88 -55.90
CA SER A 616 -25.20 -14.07 -55.53
C SER A 616 -25.82 -13.85 -54.15
N PRO A 617 -26.88 -14.58 -53.76
CA PRO A 617 -27.39 -14.53 -52.39
C PRO A 617 -26.30 -14.87 -51.36
N VAL A 618 -26.14 -14.03 -50.33
CA VAL A 618 -25.23 -14.24 -49.21
C VAL A 618 -25.77 -15.41 -48.39
N ALA A 619 -25.09 -16.55 -48.48
CA ALA A 619 -25.48 -17.80 -47.83
C ALA A 619 -24.77 -18.03 -46.49
N SER A 620 -23.79 -17.20 -46.13
CA SER A 620 -23.13 -17.26 -44.83
C SER A 620 -22.65 -15.89 -44.37
N ILE A 621 -22.69 -15.64 -43.06
CA ILE A 621 -22.08 -14.49 -42.39
C ILE A 621 -21.13 -15.05 -41.33
N MET A 622 -19.84 -14.77 -41.46
CA MET A 622 -18.80 -15.29 -40.56
C MET A 622 -17.85 -14.17 -40.14
N THR A 623 -17.28 -14.30 -38.94
CA THR A 623 -16.14 -13.47 -38.58
C THR A 623 -14.84 -14.04 -39.17
N THR A 624 -13.82 -13.21 -39.33
CA THR A 624 -12.53 -13.66 -39.89
C THR A 624 -11.94 -14.82 -39.09
N GLN A 625 -11.96 -14.74 -37.75
CA GLN A 625 -11.48 -15.84 -36.92
C GLN A 625 -12.33 -17.11 -37.08
N ALA A 626 -13.65 -16.99 -37.25
CA ALA A 626 -14.51 -18.16 -37.47
C ALA A 626 -14.16 -18.92 -38.75
N VAL A 627 -13.75 -18.21 -39.81
CA VAL A 627 -13.25 -18.83 -41.04
C VAL A 627 -11.94 -19.56 -40.80
N GLN A 628 -11.01 -18.96 -40.06
CA GLN A 628 -9.71 -19.56 -39.74
C GLN A 628 -9.84 -20.79 -38.84
N ALA A 629 -10.80 -20.79 -37.92
CA ALA A 629 -11.05 -21.87 -36.98
C ALA A 629 -11.93 -22.99 -37.55
N ALA A 630 -12.39 -22.88 -38.81
CA ALA A 630 -13.29 -23.85 -39.41
C ALA A 630 -12.66 -25.26 -39.42
N GLY A 631 -13.36 -26.22 -38.82
CA GLY A 631 -12.90 -27.61 -38.72
C GLY A 631 -11.84 -27.87 -37.64
N SER A 632 -11.55 -26.90 -36.78
CA SER A 632 -10.70 -27.07 -35.60
C SER A 632 -11.52 -27.14 -34.32
N VAL A 633 -11.04 -27.85 -33.29
CA VAL A 633 -11.64 -27.81 -31.94
C VAL A 633 -11.10 -26.58 -31.23
N THR A 634 -11.91 -25.54 -31.08
CA THR A 634 -11.45 -24.22 -30.57
C THR A 634 -11.36 -24.17 -29.06
N PHE A 635 -12.28 -24.84 -28.35
CA PHE A 635 -12.24 -25.00 -26.91
C PHE A 635 -13.10 -26.20 -26.50
N ILE A 636 -12.92 -26.67 -25.27
CA ILE A 636 -13.73 -27.71 -24.67
C ILE A 636 -14.35 -27.16 -23.38
N LYS A 637 -15.68 -27.13 -23.34
CA LYS A 637 -16.45 -26.62 -22.21
C LYS A 637 -16.82 -27.75 -21.27
N VAL A 638 -16.39 -27.67 -20.02
CA VAL A 638 -16.80 -28.60 -18.96
C VAL A 638 -18.27 -28.35 -18.62
N THR A 639 -19.10 -29.37 -18.73
CA THR A 639 -20.53 -29.33 -18.36
C THR A 639 -20.80 -29.96 -17.00
N ASN A 640 -19.94 -30.88 -16.56
CA ASN A 640 -19.90 -31.39 -15.20
C ASN A 640 -18.43 -31.70 -14.84
N GLY A 641 -17.94 -31.18 -13.71
CA GLY A 641 -16.56 -31.42 -13.28
C GLY A 641 -16.31 -32.80 -12.66
N GLY A 642 -17.38 -33.55 -12.37
CA GLY A 642 -17.28 -34.85 -11.70
C GLY A 642 -16.75 -34.75 -10.27
N ALA A 643 -16.17 -35.84 -9.77
CA ALA A 643 -15.57 -35.93 -8.43
C ALA A 643 -14.43 -36.95 -8.37
N ALA A 644 -13.59 -36.81 -7.34
CA ALA A 644 -12.46 -37.69 -7.01
C ALA A 644 -11.35 -37.82 -8.07
N TYR A 645 -11.22 -36.85 -8.98
CA TYR A 645 -10.11 -36.81 -9.92
C TYR A 645 -8.82 -36.33 -9.25
N THR A 646 -7.74 -37.08 -9.38
CA THR A 646 -6.36 -36.60 -9.18
C THR A 646 -5.58 -36.58 -10.49
N THR A 647 -6.01 -37.39 -11.47
CA THR A 647 -5.49 -37.39 -12.83
C THR A 647 -6.65 -37.53 -13.82
N ALA A 648 -6.56 -36.89 -14.98
CA ALA A 648 -7.55 -37.02 -16.03
C ALA A 648 -6.92 -36.96 -17.41
N THR A 649 -7.44 -37.74 -18.34
CA THR A 649 -7.10 -37.72 -19.76
C THR A 649 -8.29 -37.21 -20.55
N VAL A 650 -8.05 -36.22 -21.42
CA VAL A 650 -9.05 -35.67 -22.34
C VAL A 650 -8.83 -36.28 -23.71
N THR A 651 -9.78 -37.08 -24.18
CA THR A 651 -9.76 -37.68 -25.52
C THR A 651 -10.79 -37.01 -26.41
N ILE A 652 -10.35 -36.51 -27.55
CA ILE A 652 -11.20 -35.87 -28.56
C ILE A 652 -11.47 -36.89 -29.67
N ASN A 653 -12.73 -37.26 -29.86
CA ASN A 653 -13.15 -38.23 -30.89
C ASN A 653 -13.85 -37.50 -32.03
N GLY A 654 -13.57 -37.88 -33.28
CA GLY A 654 -14.20 -37.30 -34.46
C GLY A 654 -13.46 -37.69 -35.74
N ALA A 655 -13.91 -37.16 -36.88
CA ALA A 655 -13.27 -37.40 -38.17
C ALA A 655 -11.94 -36.64 -38.37
N GLY A 656 -11.66 -35.66 -37.50
CA GLY A 656 -10.45 -34.83 -37.56
C GLY A 656 -9.23 -35.46 -36.88
N SER A 657 -8.10 -34.75 -36.95
CA SER A 657 -6.85 -35.17 -36.32
C SER A 657 -6.06 -33.99 -35.74
N GLY A 658 -5.15 -34.29 -34.80
CA GLY A 658 -4.20 -33.34 -34.24
C GLY A 658 -4.73 -32.38 -33.18
N ALA A 659 -5.99 -32.50 -32.75
CA ALA A 659 -6.46 -31.76 -31.58
C ALA A 659 -5.94 -32.41 -30.29
N ALA A 660 -5.47 -31.59 -29.35
CA ALA A 660 -4.90 -32.01 -28.08
C ALA A 660 -5.32 -31.04 -26.97
N ALA A 661 -5.60 -31.59 -25.79
CA ALA A 661 -6.04 -30.82 -24.64
C ALA A 661 -5.63 -31.48 -23.31
N SER A 662 -5.56 -30.69 -22.25
CA SER A 662 -5.29 -31.12 -20.87
C SER A 662 -6.40 -30.65 -19.94
N ALA A 663 -6.70 -31.44 -18.90
CA ALA A 663 -7.67 -31.09 -17.89
C ALA A 663 -7.01 -30.33 -16.72
N TRP A 664 -7.67 -29.29 -16.25
CA TRP A 664 -7.35 -28.62 -15.00
C TRP A 664 -8.15 -29.24 -13.86
N ILE A 665 -7.46 -29.69 -12.81
CA ILE A 665 -8.07 -30.37 -11.67
C ILE A 665 -7.87 -29.54 -10.41
N TYR A 666 -8.94 -29.34 -9.65
CA TYR A 666 -8.90 -28.70 -8.33
C TYR A 666 -9.96 -29.31 -7.41
N GLY A 667 -9.58 -29.61 -6.16
CA GLY A 667 -10.50 -30.16 -5.16
C GLY A 667 -11.21 -31.46 -5.60
N GLY A 668 -10.54 -32.30 -6.40
CA GLY A 668 -11.10 -33.55 -6.92
C GLY A 668 -12.02 -33.39 -8.15
N LYS A 669 -12.12 -32.19 -8.74
CA LYS A 669 -13.00 -31.90 -9.87
C LYS A 669 -12.22 -31.35 -11.05
N ILE A 670 -12.70 -31.61 -12.26
CA ILE A 670 -12.22 -30.91 -13.45
C ILE A 670 -12.88 -29.52 -13.51
N ILE A 671 -12.07 -28.48 -13.43
CA ILE A 671 -12.54 -27.08 -13.42
C ILE A 671 -12.42 -26.39 -14.78
N GLY A 672 -11.62 -26.94 -15.69
CA GLY A 672 -11.46 -26.42 -17.04
C GLY A 672 -10.66 -27.38 -17.91
N ILE A 673 -10.63 -27.13 -19.22
CA ILE A 673 -9.83 -27.89 -20.18
C ILE A 673 -9.08 -26.89 -21.05
N GLN A 674 -7.75 -27.00 -21.09
CA GLN A 674 -6.88 -26.16 -21.90
C GLN A 674 -6.57 -26.83 -23.23
N MET A 675 -6.73 -26.10 -24.33
CA MET A 675 -6.32 -26.57 -25.64
C MET A 675 -4.81 -26.36 -25.84
N SER A 676 -4.07 -27.43 -26.11
CA SER A 676 -2.65 -27.39 -26.50
C SER A 676 -2.47 -27.50 -28.02
N GLY A 677 -3.47 -28.01 -28.73
CA GLY A 677 -3.56 -28.00 -30.19
C GLY A 677 -5.00 -28.05 -30.66
N PHE A 678 -5.38 -27.22 -31.63
CA PHE A 678 -6.76 -27.14 -32.11
C PHE A 678 -7.12 -28.20 -33.17
N GLY A 679 -6.10 -28.81 -33.80
CA GLY A 679 -6.28 -29.82 -34.85
C GLY A 679 -6.99 -29.30 -36.11
N SER A 680 -7.33 -30.21 -37.03
CA SER A 680 -8.05 -29.90 -38.27
C SER A 680 -8.93 -31.06 -38.74
N GLY A 681 -9.92 -30.76 -39.59
CA GLY A 681 -10.83 -31.76 -40.17
C GLY A 681 -11.94 -32.26 -39.24
N TYR A 682 -12.11 -31.65 -38.06
CA TYR A 682 -13.22 -31.94 -37.16
C TYR A 682 -14.54 -31.37 -37.69
N GLY A 683 -15.66 -31.95 -37.27
CA GLY A 683 -16.98 -31.55 -37.75
C GLY A 683 -18.11 -32.00 -36.82
N PRO A 684 -19.37 -31.97 -37.30
CA PRO A 684 -20.50 -32.51 -36.55
C PRO A 684 -20.25 -33.94 -36.06
N GLY A 685 -20.63 -34.23 -34.81
CA GLY A 685 -20.38 -35.53 -34.16
C GLY A 685 -19.04 -35.64 -33.43
N THR A 686 -18.21 -34.59 -33.45
CA THR A 686 -17.04 -34.50 -32.56
C THR A 686 -17.48 -34.56 -31.10
N SER A 687 -16.88 -35.45 -30.31
CA SER A 687 -17.22 -35.68 -28.91
C SER A 687 -15.97 -35.70 -28.04
N VAL A 688 -16.14 -35.45 -26.74
CA VAL A 688 -15.07 -35.48 -25.75
C VAL A 688 -15.35 -36.56 -24.74
N THR A 689 -14.36 -37.42 -24.50
CA THR A 689 -14.38 -38.41 -23.43
C THR A 689 -13.33 -38.03 -22.40
N ILE A 690 -13.73 -37.99 -21.13
CA ILE A 690 -12.83 -37.77 -20.01
C ILE A 690 -12.70 -39.09 -19.26
N THR A 691 -11.47 -39.57 -19.12
CA THR A 691 -11.13 -40.74 -18.30
C THR A 691 -10.14 -40.33 -17.21
N GLY A 692 -9.95 -41.18 -16.19
CA GLY A 692 -9.09 -40.89 -15.05
C GLY A 692 -9.41 -41.79 -13.87
N ASP A 693 -8.97 -41.38 -12.68
CA ASP A 693 -9.28 -42.04 -11.41
C ASP A 693 -10.59 -41.57 -10.77
N GLY A 694 -11.08 -40.40 -11.18
CA GLY A 694 -12.39 -39.87 -10.80
C GLY A 694 -13.54 -40.34 -11.71
N ALA A 695 -14.75 -39.87 -11.40
CA ALA A 695 -15.97 -40.22 -12.14
C ALA A 695 -16.91 -39.03 -12.35
N GLY A 696 -17.77 -39.14 -13.37
CA GLY A 696 -18.91 -38.25 -13.60
C GLY A 696 -18.59 -36.93 -14.32
N ALA A 697 -17.34 -36.70 -14.75
CA ALA A 697 -17.01 -35.52 -15.54
C ALA A 697 -17.57 -35.62 -16.96
N THR A 698 -18.14 -34.53 -17.47
CA THR A 698 -18.63 -34.40 -18.84
C THR A 698 -18.21 -33.06 -19.43
N ALA A 699 -17.95 -33.04 -20.74
CA ALA A 699 -17.57 -31.83 -21.46
C ALA A 699 -18.04 -31.89 -22.93
N VAL A 700 -18.10 -30.72 -23.56
CA VAL A 700 -18.51 -30.56 -24.96
C VAL A 700 -17.41 -29.84 -25.73
N ALA A 701 -17.00 -30.40 -26.87
CA ALA A 701 -16.08 -29.75 -27.79
C ALA A 701 -16.84 -28.73 -28.65
N GLN A 702 -16.27 -27.54 -28.78
CA GLN A 702 -16.69 -26.56 -29.77
C GLN A 702 -15.81 -26.73 -31.03
N VAL A 703 -16.43 -27.06 -32.16
CA VAL A 703 -15.75 -27.13 -33.48
C VAL A 703 -16.05 -25.86 -34.26
N GLY A 704 -15.00 -25.14 -34.67
CA GLY A 704 -15.12 -23.78 -35.21
C GLY A 704 -15.70 -22.79 -34.20
N LEU A 705 -15.77 -21.51 -34.56
CA LEU A 705 -16.40 -20.51 -33.69
C LEU A 705 -17.90 -20.38 -33.99
N PRO A 706 -18.77 -20.33 -32.96
CA PRO A 706 -20.18 -20.03 -33.16
C PRO A 706 -20.36 -18.54 -33.49
N SER A 707 -21.50 -18.17 -34.08
CA SER A 707 -21.96 -16.78 -34.03
C SER A 707 -22.26 -16.41 -32.59
N TRP A 708 -21.49 -15.50 -31.99
CA TRP A 708 -21.64 -15.17 -30.56
C TRP A 708 -23.06 -14.68 -30.24
N GLN A 709 -23.61 -15.20 -29.15
CA GLN A 709 -24.96 -14.86 -28.72
C GLN A 709 -25.05 -13.37 -28.40
N GLY A 710 -26.03 -12.69 -28.98
CA GLY A 710 -26.25 -11.25 -28.78
C GLY A 710 -25.26 -10.35 -29.51
N LYS A 711 -24.31 -10.87 -30.30
CA LYS A 711 -23.47 -10.01 -31.15
C LYS A 711 -24.33 -9.27 -32.15
N GLU A 712 -24.24 -7.95 -32.13
CA GLU A 712 -24.93 -7.08 -33.07
C GLU A 712 -24.04 -6.83 -34.29
N LEU A 713 -24.63 -6.87 -35.48
CA LEU A 713 -23.96 -6.52 -36.73
C LEU A 713 -24.94 -5.76 -37.65
N THR A 714 -24.69 -4.47 -37.85
CA THR A 714 -25.38 -3.68 -38.87
C THR A 714 -24.67 -3.83 -40.22
N ILE A 715 -25.42 -4.12 -41.28
CA ILE A 715 -24.91 -4.19 -42.64
C ILE A 715 -25.59 -3.12 -43.48
N ASP A 716 -24.81 -2.15 -43.94
CA ASP A 716 -25.25 -1.12 -44.88
C ASP A 716 -25.08 -1.64 -46.32
N CYS A 717 -26.20 -1.82 -47.03
CA CYS A 717 -26.21 -2.33 -48.39
C CYS A 717 -26.13 -1.16 -49.37
N LEU A 718 -24.93 -0.85 -49.88
CA LEU A 718 -24.72 0.20 -50.89
C LEU A 718 -25.15 -0.25 -52.30
N ALA A 719 -25.30 -1.56 -52.50
CA ALA A 719 -25.98 -2.19 -53.63
C ALA A 719 -27.13 -3.05 -53.12
N GLU A 720 -27.99 -3.55 -54.01
CA GLU A 720 -28.99 -4.55 -53.63
C GLU A 720 -28.30 -5.84 -53.17
N VAL A 721 -28.69 -6.36 -52.01
CA VAL A 721 -28.12 -7.59 -51.43
C VAL A 721 -29.23 -8.53 -50.99
N THR A 722 -29.20 -9.77 -51.47
CA THR A 722 -30.07 -10.84 -50.98
C THR A 722 -29.33 -11.70 -49.96
N PHE A 723 -29.92 -11.90 -48.79
CA PHE A 723 -29.48 -12.86 -47.77
C PHE A 723 -30.32 -14.13 -47.85
N ALA A 724 -29.68 -15.28 -48.04
CA ALA A 724 -30.37 -16.56 -48.15
C ALA A 724 -30.88 -17.05 -46.79
N ALA A 725 -32.15 -17.47 -46.71
CA ALA A 725 -32.68 -18.10 -45.52
C ALA A 725 -32.43 -19.63 -45.53
N ALA A 726 -32.98 -20.34 -46.51
CA ALA A 726 -32.79 -21.78 -46.66
C ALA A 726 -31.37 -22.13 -47.11
N GLY A 727 -30.77 -23.18 -46.52
CA GLY A 727 -29.43 -23.67 -46.88
C GLY A 727 -28.26 -22.79 -46.41
N SER A 728 -28.53 -21.75 -45.62
CA SER A 728 -27.50 -20.90 -45.03
C SER A 728 -26.77 -21.61 -43.87
N SER A 729 -25.48 -21.34 -43.72
CA SER A 729 -24.66 -21.91 -42.63
C SER A 729 -23.53 -20.95 -42.24
N PRO A 730 -23.50 -20.41 -41.00
CA PRO A 730 -24.53 -20.55 -39.96
C PRO A 730 -25.92 -20.08 -40.44
N THR A 731 -26.98 -20.64 -39.86
CA THR A 731 -28.36 -20.32 -40.25
C THR A 731 -28.62 -18.82 -40.18
N GLN A 732 -29.19 -18.25 -41.24
CA GLN A 732 -29.63 -16.86 -41.30
C GLN A 732 -31.15 -16.83 -41.17
N ALA A 733 -31.63 -16.72 -39.94
CA ALA A 733 -33.03 -16.78 -39.60
C ALA A 733 -33.71 -15.41 -39.65
N ASN A 734 -34.98 -15.41 -40.04
CA ASN A 734 -35.88 -14.28 -39.91
C ASN A 734 -37.32 -14.79 -39.74
N TRP A 735 -38.25 -13.91 -39.37
CA TRP A 735 -39.61 -14.31 -39.03
C TRP A 735 -40.43 -14.87 -40.21
N THR A 736 -40.02 -14.61 -41.46
CA THR A 736 -40.70 -15.11 -42.67
C THR A 736 -40.17 -16.47 -43.14
N GLY A 737 -38.95 -16.86 -42.76
CA GLY A 737 -38.27 -18.04 -43.29
C GLY A 737 -37.85 -17.95 -44.77
N ALA A 738 -38.13 -16.83 -45.45
CA ALA A 738 -37.75 -16.57 -46.84
C ALA A 738 -36.45 -15.75 -46.93
N PRO A 739 -35.74 -15.76 -48.08
CA PRO A 739 -34.61 -14.86 -48.32
C PRO A 739 -35.01 -13.38 -48.11
N ILE A 740 -34.08 -12.57 -47.60
CA ILE A 740 -34.29 -11.13 -47.41
C ILE A 740 -33.50 -10.38 -48.49
N THR A 741 -34.18 -9.61 -49.33
CA THR A 741 -33.52 -8.67 -50.24
C THR A 741 -33.55 -7.27 -49.62
N VAL A 742 -32.37 -6.70 -49.40
CA VAL A 742 -32.18 -5.35 -48.89
C VAL A 742 -31.82 -4.45 -50.08
N PRO A 743 -32.62 -3.41 -50.39
CA PRO A 743 -32.36 -2.52 -51.52
C PRO A 743 -31.11 -1.66 -51.25
N ALA A 744 -30.51 -1.15 -52.33
CA ALA A 744 -29.40 -0.22 -52.24
C ALA A 744 -29.78 1.03 -51.41
N GLY A 745 -28.89 1.44 -50.51
CA GLY A 745 -29.09 2.55 -49.58
C GLY A 745 -29.83 2.20 -48.29
N ALA A 746 -30.20 0.94 -48.07
CA ALA A 746 -30.83 0.45 -46.83
C ALA A 746 -29.87 -0.42 -45.99
N SER A 747 -30.29 -0.71 -44.76
CA SER A 747 -29.50 -1.51 -43.81
C SER A 747 -30.30 -2.67 -43.24
N ILE A 748 -29.59 -3.70 -42.79
CA ILE A 748 -30.12 -4.82 -42.01
C ILE A 748 -29.28 -5.01 -40.75
N ASP A 749 -29.95 -5.24 -39.63
CA ASP A 749 -29.29 -5.60 -38.38
C ASP A 749 -29.45 -7.08 -38.10
N TRP A 750 -28.32 -7.72 -37.81
CA TRP A 750 -28.22 -9.10 -37.41
C TRP A 750 -27.87 -9.20 -35.93
N ILE A 751 -28.51 -10.14 -35.24
CA ILE A 751 -28.17 -10.52 -33.87
C ILE A 751 -27.74 -11.98 -33.88
N GLY A 752 -26.52 -12.26 -33.40
CA GLY A 752 -26.02 -13.62 -33.22
C GLY A 752 -26.87 -14.39 -32.21
N SER A 753 -27.16 -15.65 -32.51
CA SER A 753 -28.03 -16.54 -31.71
C SER A 753 -27.26 -17.76 -31.20
N GLY A 754 -25.94 -17.63 -30.99
CA GLY A 754 -25.09 -18.74 -30.54
C GLY A 754 -24.92 -19.78 -31.64
N GLY A 755 -24.99 -21.06 -31.28
CA GLY A 755 -24.94 -22.17 -32.24
C GLY A 755 -26.08 -22.18 -33.28
N SER A 756 -27.12 -21.35 -33.11
CA SER A 756 -28.25 -21.24 -34.04
C SER A 756 -28.02 -20.26 -35.20
N GLY A 757 -26.85 -19.62 -35.31
CA GLY A 757 -26.51 -18.70 -36.39
C GLY A 757 -26.97 -17.26 -36.12
N TRP A 758 -27.38 -16.55 -37.16
CA TRP A 758 -27.77 -15.15 -37.14
C TRP A 758 -29.28 -14.98 -37.24
N ARG A 759 -29.83 -13.99 -36.54
CA ARG A 759 -31.23 -13.59 -36.63
C ARG A 759 -31.36 -12.15 -37.09
N ALA A 760 -32.11 -11.90 -38.15
CA ALA A 760 -32.43 -10.55 -38.58
C ALA A 760 -33.32 -9.86 -37.53
N ALA A 761 -32.86 -8.74 -36.99
CA ALA A 761 -33.53 -7.98 -35.94
C ALA A 761 -34.28 -6.76 -36.47
N ARG A 762 -33.70 -6.06 -37.46
CA ARG A 762 -34.34 -4.95 -38.19
C ARG A 762 -33.94 -5.02 -39.66
N PHE A 763 -34.90 -4.90 -40.57
CA PHE A 763 -34.66 -4.85 -42.01
C PHE A 763 -35.79 -4.09 -42.72
N SER A 764 -35.47 -3.42 -43.83
CA SER A 764 -36.47 -2.74 -44.66
C SER A 764 -37.37 -3.76 -45.36
N GLN A 765 -38.67 -3.70 -45.09
CA GLN A 765 -39.70 -4.56 -45.70
C GLN A 765 -40.53 -3.79 -46.73
N SER A 766 -39.91 -3.32 -47.82
CA SER A 766 -40.68 -2.79 -48.96
C SER A 766 -41.71 -3.79 -49.50
N ASP A 767 -41.50 -5.09 -49.28
CA ASP A 767 -42.40 -6.15 -49.71
C ASP A 767 -43.61 -6.40 -48.79
N TYR A 768 -43.59 -5.94 -47.53
CA TYR A 768 -44.64 -6.24 -46.52
C TYR A 768 -45.31 -5.01 -45.92
N VAL A 769 -44.68 -3.84 -46.00
CA VAL A 769 -45.29 -2.53 -45.69
C VAL A 769 -45.02 -1.63 -46.90
N SER A 770 -45.96 -1.59 -47.84
CA SER A 770 -45.80 -0.85 -49.10
C SER A 770 -46.65 0.42 -49.06
N PRO A 771 -46.05 1.62 -48.97
CA PRO A 771 -46.79 2.87 -49.15
C PRO A 771 -47.17 3.01 -50.62
N ASN A 772 -48.47 3.16 -50.91
CA ASN A 772 -48.99 3.14 -52.29
C ASN A 772 -48.87 4.50 -53.01
N GLY A 773 -48.19 5.49 -52.40
CA GLY A 773 -47.99 6.82 -52.98
C GLY A 773 -49.22 7.74 -52.94
N ASP A 774 -50.39 7.24 -52.55
CA ASP A 774 -51.65 7.99 -52.36
C ASP A 774 -51.92 8.36 -50.89
N GLY A 775 -50.96 8.09 -50.00
CA GLY A 775 -51.09 8.26 -48.55
C GLY A 775 -51.56 6.99 -47.81
N SER A 776 -51.92 5.92 -48.53
CA SER A 776 -52.25 4.61 -47.93
C SER A 776 -51.02 3.71 -47.77
N VAL A 777 -51.10 2.77 -46.83
CA VAL A 777 -50.09 1.74 -46.57
C VAL A 777 -50.73 0.36 -46.72
N THR A 778 -50.17 -0.50 -47.56
CA THR A 778 -50.56 -1.91 -47.65
C THR A 778 -49.69 -2.77 -46.74
N LEU A 779 -50.31 -3.42 -45.76
CA LEU A 779 -49.72 -4.48 -44.96
C LEU A 779 -49.96 -5.83 -45.67
N LYS A 780 -48.90 -6.49 -46.14
CA LYS A 780 -48.99 -7.83 -46.75
C LYS A 780 -48.48 -8.87 -45.75
N THR A 781 -49.16 -10.01 -45.64
CA THR A 781 -48.64 -11.20 -44.95
C THR A 781 -48.61 -12.36 -45.94
N GLN A 782 -47.65 -13.29 -45.80
CA GLN A 782 -47.50 -14.40 -46.77
C GLN A 782 -48.71 -15.34 -46.84
N SER A 783 -49.53 -15.38 -45.78
CA SER A 783 -50.67 -16.30 -45.66
C SER A 783 -52.05 -15.63 -45.79
N GLY A 784 -52.10 -14.32 -46.10
CA GLY A 784 -53.34 -13.58 -46.43
C GLY A 784 -54.06 -12.90 -45.25
N ASP A 785 -53.68 -13.17 -44.01
CA ASP A 785 -54.34 -12.57 -42.83
C ASP A 785 -53.46 -11.50 -42.16
N VAL A 786 -54.02 -10.31 -41.94
CA VAL A 786 -53.48 -9.29 -41.02
C VAL A 786 -54.20 -9.49 -39.68
N SER A 787 -53.49 -9.96 -38.66
CA SER A 787 -54.07 -10.13 -37.32
C SER A 787 -53.72 -8.97 -36.40
N VAL A 788 -54.73 -8.25 -35.91
CA VAL A 788 -54.58 -7.15 -34.94
C VAL A 788 -55.11 -7.62 -33.60
N HIS A 789 -54.23 -7.72 -32.59
CA HIS A 789 -54.56 -8.25 -31.25
C HIS A 789 -54.46 -7.15 -30.18
N PRO A 790 -55.46 -6.27 -30.04
CA PRO A 790 -55.47 -5.31 -28.94
C PRO A 790 -55.55 -6.05 -27.59
N ALA A 791 -54.75 -5.63 -26.61
CA ALA A 791 -54.76 -6.24 -25.27
C ALA A 791 -56.06 -5.90 -24.52
N GLY A 792 -56.73 -6.90 -23.95
CA GLY A 792 -57.96 -6.73 -23.17
C GLY A 792 -59.21 -6.48 -24.03
N ASN A 793 -60.13 -5.62 -23.56
CA ASN A 793 -61.36 -5.25 -24.29
C ASN A 793 -61.12 -4.19 -25.39
N GLY A 794 -59.89 -4.04 -25.88
CA GLY A 794 -59.56 -3.03 -26.89
C GLY A 794 -60.17 -3.35 -28.26
N GLY A 795 -60.50 -2.31 -29.03
CA GLY A 795 -61.00 -2.40 -30.40
C GLY A 795 -60.05 -1.79 -31.41
N LEU A 796 -60.21 -2.11 -32.69
CA LEU A 796 -59.53 -1.38 -33.77
C LEU A 796 -60.30 -0.09 -34.05
N ARG A 797 -59.69 1.07 -33.85
CA ARG A 797 -60.31 2.37 -34.17
C ARG A 797 -59.90 2.81 -35.57
N LEU A 798 -60.88 3.07 -36.42
CA LEU A 798 -60.73 3.65 -37.75
C LEU A 798 -61.05 5.15 -37.66
N ILE A 799 -60.06 6.01 -37.92
CA ILE A 799 -60.18 7.48 -37.91
C ILE A 799 -59.75 8.05 -39.26
N SER A 800 -60.15 9.28 -39.54
CA SER A 800 -59.57 10.12 -40.59
C SER A 800 -59.24 11.51 -40.03
N ASP A 801 -58.48 12.30 -40.77
CA ASP A 801 -58.13 13.67 -40.38
C ASP A 801 -59.36 14.58 -40.17
N THR A 802 -60.49 14.24 -40.80
CA THR A 802 -61.77 14.96 -40.65
C THR A 802 -62.68 14.36 -39.58
N GLU A 803 -62.44 13.11 -39.15
CA GLU A 803 -63.28 12.35 -38.21
C GLU A 803 -62.44 11.80 -37.06
N SER A 804 -61.96 12.70 -36.19
CA SER A 804 -61.02 12.38 -35.10
C SER A 804 -61.58 11.44 -34.03
N THR A 805 -62.91 11.32 -33.93
CA THR A 805 -63.55 10.33 -33.05
C THR A 805 -63.60 8.95 -33.71
N GLY A 806 -63.79 8.86 -35.02
CA GLY A 806 -63.80 7.61 -35.79
C GLY A 806 -64.85 6.58 -35.35
N ALA A 807 -64.69 5.36 -35.85
CA ALA A 807 -65.51 4.20 -35.53
C ALA A 807 -64.64 3.06 -34.97
N LEU A 808 -65.22 2.21 -34.12
CA LEU A 808 -64.56 1.03 -33.58
C LEU A 808 -65.03 -0.24 -34.31
N GLU A 809 -64.09 -1.10 -34.67
CA GLU A 809 -64.32 -2.48 -35.05
C GLU A 809 -64.06 -3.36 -33.81
N LEU A 810 -65.12 -4.00 -33.32
CA LEU A 810 -65.12 -4.74 -32.06
C LEU A 810 -65.50 -6.21 -32.25
N ILE A 811 -65.03 -7.05 -31.35
CA ILE A 811 -65.34 -8.48 -31.33
C ILE A 811 -65.58 -8.93 -29.90
N GLY A 812 -66.57 -9.79 -29.67
CA GLY A 812 -66.88 -10.29 -28.33
C GLY A 812 -67.98 -11.34 -28.33
N ARG A 813 -68.48 -11.70 -27.15
CA ARG A 813 -69.53 -12.71 -26.97
C ARG A 813 -70.77 -12.09 -26.34
N GLY A 814 -71.94 -12.37 -26.90
CA GLY A 814 -73.23 -11.85 -26.44
C GLY A 814 -73.65 -10.57 -27.16
N SER A 815 -74.83 -10.05 -26.79
CA SER A 815 -75.34 -8.80 -27.37
C SER A 815 -74.50 -7.61 -26.89
N PRO A 816 -74.03 -6.73 -27.81
CA PRO A 816 -73.36 -5.49 -27.41
C PRO A 816 -74.35 -4.43 -26.89
N LEU A 817 -75.66 -4.60 -27.14
CA LEU A 817 -76.70 -3.66 -26.73
C LEU A 817 -76.75 -3.51 -25.21
N ASN A 818 -76.63 -2.28 -24.73
CA ASN A 818 -76.56 -1.87 -23.32
C ASN A 818 -75.34 -2.40 -22.55
N VAL A 819 -74.40 -3.06 -23.23
CA VAL A 819 -73.20 -3.66 -22.62
C VAL A 819 -71.93 -2.93 -23.09
N VAL A 820 -71.80 -2.66 -24.39
CA VAL A 820 -70.57 -2.15 -24.99
C VAL A 820 -70.74 -0.70 -25.43
N SER A 821 -69.95 0.23 -24.89
CA SER A 821 -69.95 1.64 -25.32
C SER A 821 -69.02 1.84 -26.53
N ALA A 822 -69.51 2.54 -27.56
CA ALA A 822 -68.74 2.87 -28.77
C ALA A 822 -69.36 4.08 -29.51
N PRO A 823 -68.59 4.86 -30.29
CA PRO A 823 -69.13 5.90 -31.17
C PRO A 823 -70.09 5.35 -32.25
N ALA A 824 -70.98 6.21 -32.76
CA ALA A 824 -71.82 5.89 -33.90
C ALA A 824 -70.97 5.49 -35.13
N GLY A 825 -71.46 4.51 -35.91
CA GLY A 825 -70.73 3.92 -37.03
C GLY A 825 -69.81 2.75 -36.64
N SER A 826 -69.57 2.52 -35.34
CA SER A 826 -68.83 1.34 -34.86
C SER A 826 -69.58 0.05 -35.16
N THR A 827 -68.84 -1.05 -35.30
CA THR A 827 -69.41 -2.37 -35.53
C THR A 827 -68.93 -3.37 -34.47
N PHE A 828 -69.72 -4.42 -34.23
CA PHE A 828 -69.42 -5.45 -33.26
C PHE A 828 -69.77 -6.83 -33.82
N ARG A 829 -68.80 -7.73 -33.85
CA ARG A 829 -68.97 -9.13 -34.24
C ARG A 829 -69.18 -10.00 -32.99
N ASN A 830 -70.38 -10.57 -32.87
CA ASN A 830 -70.75 -11.47 -31.78
C ASN A 830 -70.38 -12.92 -32.11
N LEU A 831 -69.39 -13.46 -31.38
CA LEU A 831 -68.86 -14.81 -31.56
C LEU A 831 -69.72 -15.91 -30.95
N ASN A 832 -70.84 -15.59 -30.30
CA ASN A 832 -71.82 -16.62 -29.96
C ASN A 832 -72.59 -17.09 -31.20
N GLY A 833 -72.60 -16.29 -32.28
CA GLY A 833 -73.35 -16.58 -33.50
C GLY A 833 -74.88 -16.54 -33.31
N GLY A 834 -75.62 -16.62 -34.42
CA GLY A 834 -77.09 -16.66 -34.44
C GLY A 834 -77.66 -15.88 -35.62
N ILE A 835 -78.81 -16.32 -36.14
CA ILE A 835 -79.52 -15.65 -37.24
C ILE A 835 -79.92 -14.25 -36.79
N GLY A 836 -79.43 -13.21 -37.46
CA GLY A 836 -79.76 -11.83 -37.16
C GLY A 836 -79.11 -11.28 -35.90
N THR A 837 -78.06 -11.92 -35.37
CA THR A 837 -77.39 -11.50 -34.11
C THR A 837 -75.87 -11.58 -34.15
N THR A 838 -75.29 -11.87 -35.31
CA THR A 838 -73.85 -12.09 -35.51
C THR A 838 -73.09 -10.78 -35.74
N PHE A 839 -73.68 -9.83 -36.47
CA PHE A 839 -73.08 -8.53 -36.76
C PHE A 839 -73.99 -7.40 -36.27
N TRP A 840 -73.40 -6.47 -35.54
CA TRP A 840 -74.10 -5.32 -34.96
C TRP A 840 -73.47 -4.02 -35.42
N VAL A 841 -74.29 -3.02 -35.67
CA VAL A 841 -73.86 -1.67 -36.03
C VAL A 841 -74.38 -0.68 -35.00
N LYS A 842 -73.52 0.22 -34.57
CA LYS A 842 -73.86 1.32 -33.66
C LYS A 842 -74.51 2.44 -34.45
N GLN A 843 -75.80 2.63 -34.29
CA GLN A 843 -76.55 3.57 -35.12
C GLN A 843 -76.39 5.04 -34.67
N SER A 844 -76.28 5.29 -33.36
CA SER A 844 -76.19 6.64 -32.82
C SER A 844 -75.66 6.71 -31.39
N GLY A 845 -75.04 7.84 -31.02
CA GLY A 845 -74.52 8.11 -29.67
C GLY A 845 -73.21 7.37 -29.35
N ALA A 846 -72.60 7.68 -28.20
CA ALA A 846 -71.31 7.12 -27.78
C ALA A 846 -71.39 6.15 -26.57
N GLY A 847 -72.54 6.05 -25.91
CA GLY A 847 -72.78 5.14 -24.77
C GLY A 847 -73.04 3.69 -25.21
N SER A 848 -73.61 2.84 -24.35
CA SER A 848 -73.83 1.41 -24.66
C SER A 848 -75.17 1.07 -25.34
N ALA A 849 -76.13 2.00 -25.42
CA ALA A 849 -77.43 1.82 -26.09
C ALA A 849 -77.36 1.98 -27.63
N ASN A 850 -78.44 1.70 -28.38
CA ASN A 850 -78.53 1.93 -29.85
C ASN A 850 -77.60 1.07 -30.74
N TRP A 851 -77.28 -0.15 -30.29
CA TRP A 851 -76.75 -1.18 -31.18
C TRP A 851 -77.90 -1.87 -31.90
N ALA A 852 -77.81 -2.01 -33.21
CA ALA A 852 -78.76 -2.77 -34.02
C ALA A 852 -78.07 -3.98 -34.63
N ALA A 853 -78.69 -5.15 -34.49
CA ALA A 853 -78.23 -6.34 -35.18
C ALA A 853 -78.66 -6.27 -36.65
N VAL A 854 -77.72 -6.52 -37.54
CA VAL A 854 -77.91 -6.33 -38.99
C VAL A 854 -77.66 -7.61 -39.80
N ALA A 855 -77.02 -8.63 -39.20
CA ALA A 855 -76.85 -9.95 -39.79
C ALA A 855 -76.69 -11.04 -38.74
#